data_AF-A0A316UBH6-F1
#
_entry.id   AF-A0A316UBH6-F1
#
_cell.length_a   1.000
_cell.length_b   1.000
_cell.length_c   1.000
_cell.angle_alpha   90.00
_cell.angle_beta   90.00
_cell.angle_gamma   90.00
#
_symmetry.space_group_name_H-M   'P 1'
#
loop_
_entity.id
_entity.type
_entity.pdbx_description
1 polymer ?
#
loop_
_entity_poly.entity_id
_entity_poly.type
_entity_poly.pdbx_seq_one_letter_code
_entity_poly.pdbx_strand_id
1 'polypeptide(L)'
;MAAPPNPGAEAVAVPEKSDTVVKKKKKKNKNHNKTDDTSSPATVVHDRAPLQISTRRGRTLLDVVQFSASLLLRLSVYIFLQWIPTSLAWPLIPILYGTYVVSWLLKDRGVRKLVKQGSAAILPQAGAGDLKELADGVTVTDQTIGKQVGNAHPAEGAGLTEPPTVESRPSSLYGKAVALVTGLSIPSRRVNLLNLGLHTLLFSFFLDSYGSPYLFPSHFEHNLIFHRVGDIGPTHSKIQVRWPEPLPLFSGLEETSEGSGVLRDGLQRVEKPFRIVYTEVSSKAGMRSRWERGPLLTLLEENDWTTTASLSNLWPATQYEYRLAWAHNNTFVAPHRLLEFQASVGGVGEEEVASASERNYVGGTFKTWPDPRVGQGMGGLASTPGLLEDEEDENVPLDDPNYFRFITSSCVKPDFPYNPSQFVLWSWLLRLLPSPALYLPAEWVSPQISNSWAKRNVIPGFDMIYDRYIKDRPEPSVRFLLSLGDLIYADVPRYGGPKIDTYTRLWRNLFASPSFKRVFEKIPTFGPLDDHEIKNNAAGQLTEGTAVGEAFGPALQAWSQYFGSVGPDPLSPGKHYSAFRYGNEAAFFNFDTRTQRTPSTGYTGEEEDDLQHIPGAEDDGLPPTVLGQEQKDDFIRWLRAVNNTATFKIVVSSVPFSTLFARSTLDVDARMDSWAAYLSERSELMRELEYVKNVLIISGDRHQFLATSLRSGEDPNVDRYTVTELCVGPLNMFALPISIGESSETDKLLKHIPLGRQKWADIVVDTRRVMEPQLRVKVYVDGQVTWKVKLVGEPVALKAVKTVGGIAKSFLELLNWRPRRWF
;
A
#
# COMPACT_ATOMS: atom_id res chain seq x y z
N MET A 1 -26.09 50.54 -30.79
CA MET A 1 -26.90 50.82 -32.00
C MET A 1 -26.69 49.66 -32.97
N ALA A 2 -27.69 49.07 -33.64
CA ALA A 2 -29.14 49.12 -33.45
C ALA A 2 -29.74 47.81 -34.03
N ALA A 3 -30.95 47.44 -33.61
CA ALA A 3 -31.68 46.27 -34.13
C ALA A 3 -32.86 46.72 -35.03
N PRO A 4 -33.78 45.82 -35.42
CA PRO A 4 -33.90 45.21 -36.75
C PRO A 4 -34.94 45.95 -37.65
N PRO A 5 -35.52 45.30 -38.67
CA PRO A 5 -36.89 44.83 -38.45
C PRO A 5 -37.27 43.50 -39.14
N ASN A 6 -38.46 43.00 -38.78
CA ASN A 6 -39.18 41.86 -39.36
C ASN A 6 -40.41 42.38 -40.15
N PRO A 7 -40.96 41.63 -41.13
CA PRO A 7 -42.39 41.26 -41.06
C PRO A 7 -42.64 39.81 -41.59
N GLY A 8 -43.81 39.15 -41.44
CA GLY A 8 -45.17 39.58 -41.11
C GLY A 8 -46.05 39.76 -42.38
N ALA A 9 -47.32 39.32 -42.47
CA ALA A 9 -48.18 38.48 -41.62
C ALA A 9 -48.44 37.10 -42.31
N GLU A 10 -49.61 36.45 -42.48
CA GLU A 10 -51.05 36.59 -42.11
C GLU A 10 -51.64 35.15 -42.27
N ALA A 11 -52.44 34.50 -41.39
CA ALA A 11 -53.66 34.78 -40.62
C ALA A 11 -54.99 34.67 -41.40
N VAL A 12 -55.99 33.95 -40.86
CA VAL A 12 -57.47 34.16 -40.97
C VAL A 12 -58.32 33.04 -40.31
N ALA A 13 -59.45 33.44 -39.69
CA ALA A 13 -60.67 32.69 -39.32
C ALA A 13 -60.74 31.69 -38.12
N VAL A 14 -61.79 31.92 -37.30
CA VAL A 14 -62.35 31.27 -36.08
C VAL A 14 -63.78 31.89 -35.91
N PRO A 15 -64.81 31.37 -35.19
CA PRO A 15 -65.15 30.04 -34.62
C PRO A 15 -66.54 29.48 -35.10
N GLU A 16 -67.02 28.33 -34.57
CA GLU A 16 -68.23 28.25 -33.69
C GLU A 16 -68.55 26.81 -33.17
N LYS A 17 -69.01 26.76 -31.91
CA LYS A 17 -70.10 25.99 -31.21
C LYS A 17 -70.72 24.73 -31.88
N SER A 18 -71.33 23.76 -31.17
CA SER A 18 -71.96 23.76 -29.82
C SER A 18 -72.01 22.39 -29.09
N ASP A 19 -72.46 22.48 -27.83
CA ASP A 19 -72.76 21.51 -26.78
C ASP A 19 -73.52 20.20 -27.10
N THR A 20 -73.38 19.19 -26.20
CA THR A 20 -74.42 18.37 -25.49
C THR A 20 -73.97 16.91 -25.19
N VAL A 21 -74.41 16.17 -24.15
CA VAL A 21 -74.90 16.51 -22.79
C VAL A 21 -74.64 15.34 -21.80
N VAL A 22 -74.68 15.58 -20.48
CA VAL A 22 -74.35 14.63 -19.39
C VAL A 22 -75.58 13.90 -18.82
N LYS A 23 -75.49 12.61 -18.37
CA LYS A 23 -75.98 12.11 -17.03
C LYS A 23 -75.95 10.59 -16.74
N LYS A 24 -75.69 10.28 -15.45
CA LYS A 24 -75.96 9.02 -14.73
C LYS A 24 -77.47 8.83 -14.46
N LYS A 25 -77.95 7.59 -14.26
CA LYS A 25 -78.86 7.28 -13.11
C LYS A 25 -79.03 5.79 -12.78
N LYS A 26 -79.31 5.54 -11.49
CA LYS A 26 -79.77 4.25 -10.92
C LYS A 26 -81.26 4.01 -11.24
N LYS A 27 -81.70 2.74 -11.14
CA LYS A 27 -83.02 2.43 -10.54
C LYS A 27 -82.97 1.11 -9.75
N LYS A 28 -83.59 1.11 -8.56
CA LYS A 28 -84.07 -0.11 -7.88
C LYS A 28 -85.46 -0.44 -8.41
N ASN A 29 -85.93 -1.67 -8.23
CA ASN A 29 -87.33 -1.91 -7.88
C ASN A 29 -87.47 -3.06 -6.86
N LYS A 30 -88.70 -3.38 -6.44
CA LYS A 30 -88.98 -4.06 -5.16
C LYS A 30 -90.19 -5.02 -5.25
N ASN A 31 -90.24 -5.96 -4.30
CA ASN A 31 -91.42 -6.65 -3.73
C ASN A 31 -92.16 -7.78 -4.51
N HIS A 32 -92.43 -8.86 -3.74
CA HIS A 32 -93.59 -9.79 -3.78
C HIS A 32 -93.68 -10.80 -4.97
N ASN A 33 -94.25 -12.02 -4.82
CA ASN A 33 -94.84 -12.64 -3.62
C ASN A 33 -94.72 -14.19 -3.58
N LYS A 34 -94.40 -14.72 -2.39
CA LYS A 34 -95.01 -15.86 -1.68
C LYS A 34 -95.72 -16.99 -2.47
N THR A 35 -95.22 -18.23 -2.33
CA THR A 35 -95.98 -19.41 -1.84
C THR A 35 -95.04 -20.58 -1.49
N ASP A 36 -95.58 -21.53 -0.72
CA ASP A 36 -94.93 -22.72 -0.13
C ASP A 36 -94.87 -23.88 -1.20
N ASP A 37 -94.38 -25.12 -0.98
CA ASP A 37 -94.39 -25.94 0.24
C ASP A 37 -93.48 -27.22 0.16
N THR A 38 -93.24 -27.84 1.31
CA THR A 38 -92.82 -29.24 1.58
C THR A 38 -91.41 -29.81 1.25
N SER A 39 -90.97 -30.65 2.21
CA SER A 39 -90.06 -31.80 2.12
C SER A 39 -88.52 -31.64 2.23
N SER A 40 -87.98 -32.36 3.22
CA SER A 40 -86.58 -32.73 3.47
C SER A 40 -86.53 -34.26 3.68
N PRO A 41 -85.39 -34.94 3.94
CA PRO A 41 -83.98 -34.53 3.83
C PRO A 41 -83.09 -35.54 3.05
N ALA A 42 -81.87 -35.14 2.63
CA ALA A 42 -80.80 -36.11 2.29
C ALA A 42 -79.38 -35.52 2.44
N THR A 43 -78.53 -36.23 3.20
CA THR A 43 -77.05 -36.27 3.19
C THR A 43 -76.25 -35.08 2.59
N VAL A 44 -75.55 -34.34 3.47
CA VAL A 44 -74.37 -33.53 3.10
C VAL A 44 -73.10 -34.38 3.27
N VAL A 45 -72.28 -34.46 2.23
CA VAL A 45 -70.90 -34.99 2.32
C VAL A 45 -69.96 -33.83 2.64
N HIS A 46 -69.28 -33.89 3.78
CA HIS A 46 -68.29 -32.88 4.17
C HIS A 46 -66.91 -33.19 3.58
N ASP A 47 -66.63 -32.63 2.40
CA ASP A 47 -65.29 -32.68 1.81
C ASP A 47 -64.33 -31.70 2.50
N ARG A 48 -63.06 -32.10 2.69
CA ARG A 48 -62.08 -31.37 3.52
C ARG A 48 -61.18 -30.47 2.67
N ALA A 49 -61.43 -29.17 2.69
CA ALA A 49 -60.48 -28.17 2.20
C ALA A 49 -59.49 -27.74 3.31
N PRO A 50 -58.18 -28.05 3.23
CA PRO A 50 -57.21 -27.58 4.22
C PRO A 50 -56.93 -26.09 4.06
N LEU A 51 -57.10 -25.32 5.13
CA LEU A 51 -56.82 -23.87 5.17
C LEU A 51 -55.34 -23.57 4.91
N GLN A 52 -55.01 -23.18 3.67
CA GLN A 52 -53.70 -22.61 3.35
C GLN A 52 -53.56 -21.20 3.97
N ILE A 53 -53.07 -21.15 5.21
CA ILE A 53 -52.66 -19.88 5.83
C ILE A 53 -51.40 -19.38 5.10
N SER A 54 -51.61 -18.51 4.12
CA SER A 54 -50.55 -17.84 3.35
C SER A 54 -49.77 -16.86 4.24
N THR A 55 -48.76 -17.35 4.96
CA THR A 55 -47.89 -16.51 5.79
C THR A 55 -46.88 -15.74 4.95
N ARG A 56 -47.36 -14.81 4.10
CA ARG A 56 -46.55 -13.68 3.60
C ARG A 56 -46.26 -12.73 4.78
N ARG A 57 -45.36 -13.15 5.67
CA ARG A 57 -44.87 -12.32 6.77
C ARG A 57 -44.07 -11.15 6.19
N GLY A 58 -44.68 -9.97 6.17
CA GLY A 58 -44.02 -8.76 5.69
C GLY A 58 -42.72 -8.50 6.45
N ARG A 59 -41.70 -8.01 5.74
CA ARG A 59 -40.43 -7.61 6.36
C ARG A 59 -40.70 -6.48 7.36
N THR A 60 -40.36 -6.69 8.62
CA THR A 60 -40.45 -5.65 9.65
C THR A 60 -39.33 -4.62 9.48
N LEU A 61 -39.47 -3.44 10.07
CA LEU A 61 -38.38 -2.45 10.11
C LEU A 61 -37.09 -3.05 10.72
N LEU A 62 -37.22 -3.95 11.70
CA LEU A 62 -36.10 -4.66 12.32
C LEU A 62 -35.46 -5.72 11.41
N ASP A 63 -36.19 -6.25 10.40
CA ASP A 63 -35.60 -7.06 9.33
C ASP A 63 -34.78 -6.19 8.39
N VAL A 64 -35.29 -5.01 8.00
CA VAL A 64 -34.58 -4.07 7.14
C VAL A 64 -33.29 -3.58 7.82
N VAL A 65 -33.36 -3.12 9.07
CA VAL A 65 -32.20 -2.66 9.84
C VAL A 65 -31.15 -3.77 10.00
N GLN A 66 -31.54 -5.00 10.35
CA GLN A 66 -30.58 -6.09 10.49
C GLN A 66 -29.94 -6.50 9.16
N PHE A 67 -30.72 -6.53 8.06
CA PHE A 67 -30.20 -6.82 6.72
C PHE A 67 -29.21 -5.75 6.26
N SER A 68 -29.57 -4.47 6.37
CA SER A 68 -28.69 -3.37 5.97
C SER A 68 -27.42 -3.34 6.82
N ALA A 69 -27.50 -3.53 8.14
CA ALA A 69 -26.32 -3.62 8.99
C ALA A 69 -25.43 -4.83 8.63
N SER A 70 -26.02 -5.99 8.33
CA SER A 70 -25.28 -7.18 7.86
C SER A 70 -24.57 -6.93 6.53
N LEU A 71 -25.27 -6.35 5.55
CA LEU A 71 -24.74 -6.10 4.21
C LEU A 71 -23.62 -5.05 4.23
N LEU A 72 -23.87 -3.91 4.88
CA LEU A 72 -22.90 -2.83 5.00
C LEU A 72 -21.69 -3.26 5.82
N LEU A 73 -21.86 -3.99 6.93
CA LEU A 73 -20.72 -4.48 7.72
C LEU A 73 -19.81 -5.38 6.88
N ARG A 74 -20.38 -6.34 6.14
CA ARG A 74 -19.60 -7.23 5.25
C ARG A 74 -18.88 -6.45 4.15
N LEU A 75 -19.56 -5.48 3.54
CA LEU A 75 -18.99 -4.66 2.47
C LEU A 75 -17.87 -3.75 2.99
N SER A 76 -18.08 -3.02 4.09
CA SER A 76 -17.07 -2.14 4.68
C SER A 76 -15.85 -2.90 5.19
N VAL A 77 -16.04 -4.07 5.83
CA VAL A 77 -14.92 -4.94 6.25
C VAL A 77 -14.16 -5.47 5.04
N TYR A 78 -14.84 -5.90 3.97
CA TYR A 78 -14.17 -6.34 2.75
C TYR A 78 -13.36 -5.20 2.10
N ILE A 79 -13.96 -4.03 1.92
CA ILE A 79 -13.28 -2.86 1.34
C ILE A 79 -12.06 -2.48 2.18
N PHE A 80 -12.18 -2.41 3.51
CA PHE A 80 -11.07 -2.06 4.38
C PHE A 80 -9.91 -3.06 4.33
N LEU A 81 -10.20 -4.37 4.34
CA LEU A 81 -9.17 -5.42 4.38
C LEU A 81 -8.55 -5.75 3.02
N GLN A 82 -9.30 -5.59 1.91
CA GLN A 82 -8.89 -6.04 0.57
C GLN A 82 -8.69 -4.94 -0.46
N TRP A 83 -9.17 -3.72 -0.19
CA TRP A 83 -9.12 -2.60 -1.14
C TRP A 83 -8.55 -1.31 -0.56
N ILE A 84 -9.22 -0.59 0.35
CA ILE A 84 -8.72 0.71 0.85
C ILE A 84 -8.78 0.75 2.39
N PRO A 85 -7.63 0.70 3.11
CA PRO A 85 -7.57 0.72 4.57
C PRO A 85 -7.79 2.14 5.12
N THR A 86 -8.95 2.73 4.84
CA THR A 86 -9.29 4.13 5.20
C THR A 86 -9.56 4.32 6.70
N SER A 87 -9.18 5.48 7.23
CA SER A 87 -9.47 5.92 8.59
C SER A 87 -10.98 6.02 8.89
N LEU A 88 -11.81 6.28 7.86
CA LEU A 88 -13.28 6.31 7.95
C LEU A 88 -13.90 4.97 8.39
N ALA A 89 -13.16 3.86 8.25
CA ALA A 89 -13.62 2.55 8.69
C ALA A 89 -13.72 2.42 10.22
N TRP A 90 -12.88 3.17 10.97
CA TRP A 90 -12.83 3.10 12.44
C TRP A 90 -14.13 3.51 13.16
N PRO A 91 -14.82 4.61 12.82
CA PRO A 91 -16.16 4.86 13.34
C PRO A 91 -17.21 3.93 12.69
N LEU A 92 -17.13 3.69 11.38
CA LEU A 92 -18.20 3.04 10.62
C LEU A 92 -18.41 1.56 10.98
N ILE A 93 -17.34 0.77 11.00
CA ILE A 93 -17.44 -0.69 11.17
C ILE A 93 -17.92 -1.10 12.58
N PRO A 94 -17.43 -0.52 13.69
CA PRO A 94 -17.99 -0.75 15.02
C PRO A 94 -19.46 -0.31 15.16
N ILE A 95 -19.88 0.78 14.52
CA ILE A 95 -21.29 1.23 14.54
C ILE A 95 -22.17 0.19 13.83
N LEU A 96 -21.79 -0.24 12.62
CA LEU A 96 -22.53 -1.27 11.86
C LEU A 96 -22.60 -2.61 12.62
N TYR A 97 -21.48 -3.04 13.23
CA TYR A 97 -21.45 -4.24 14.07
C TYR A 97 -22.33 -4.10 15.31
N GLY A 98 -22.27 -2.97 16.03
CA GLY A 98 -23.13 -2.69 17.17
C GLY A 98 -24.63 -2.70 16.80
N THR A 99 -25.00 -2.09 15.67
CA THR A 99 -26.36 -2.14 15.12
C THR A 99 -26.80 -3.57 14.78
N TYR A 100 -25.91 -4.39 14.21
CA TYR A 100 -26.19 -5.80 13.95
C TYR A 100 -26.40 -6.60 15.25
N VAL A 101 -25.52 -6.44 16.24
CA VAL A 101 -25.63 -7.12 17.55
C VAL A 101 -26.90 -6.72 18.30
N VAL A 102 -27.25 -5.43 18.32
CA VAL A 102 -28.47 -4.94 19.00
C VAL A 102 -29.74 -5.46 18.28
N SER A 103 -29.79 -5.39 16.95
CA SER A 103 -30.95 -5.91 16.20
C SER A 103 -31.09 -7.43 16.32
N TRP A 104 -29.98 -8.17 16.35
CA TRP A 104 -29.92 -9.60 16.68
C TRP A 104 -30.44 -9.88 18.10
N LEU A 105 -29.99 -9.15 19.12
CA LEU A 105 -30.42 -9.30 20.51
C LEU A 105 -31.93 -9.05 20.68
N LEU A 106 -32.47 -8.02 20.01
CA LEU A 106 -33.90 -7.72 20.01
C LEU A 106 -34.72 -8.84 19.38
N LYS A 107 -34.28 -9.37 18.22
CA LYS A 107 -34.94 -10.53 17.59
C LYS A 107 -34.84 -11.80 18.42
N ASP A 108 -33.68 -12.11 19.00
CA ASP A 108 -33.48 -13.29 19.85
C ASP A 108 -34.29 -13.20 21.15
N ARG A 109 -34.45 -11.99 21.72
CA ARG A 109 -35.43 -11.72 22.80
C ARG A 109 -36.88 -11.90 22.32
N GLY A 110 -37.23 -11.45 21.11
CA GLY A 110 -38.55 -11.66 20.50
C GLY A 110 -38.88 -13.14 20.26
N VAL A 111 -37.95 -13.90 19.68
CA VAL A 111 -38.06 -15.37 19.50
C VAL A 111 -38.19 -16.06 20.86
N ARG A 112 -37.41 -15.69 21.88
CA ARG A 112 -37.59 -16.22 23.25
C ARG A 112 -38.96 -15.90 23.85
N LYS A 113 -39.53 -14.72 23.62
CA LYS A 113 -40.90 -14.40 24.06
C LYS A 113 -41.92 -15.31 23.37
N LEU A 114 -41.86 -15.41 22.03
CA LEU A 114 -42.77 -16.26 21.25
C LEU A 114 -42.66 -17.75 21.60
N VAL A 115 -41.44 -18.27 21.80
CA VAL A 115 -41.22 -19.66 22.25
C VAL A 115 -41.78 -19.86 23.66
N LYS A 116 -41.52 -18.95 24.61
CA LYS A 116 -42.11 -19.05 25.96
C LYS A 116 -43.64 -18.99 25.94
N GLN A 117 -44.23 -18.14 25.10
CA GLN A 117 -45.69 -18.05 24.93
C GLN A 117 -46.27 -19.32 24.31
N GLY A 118 -45.62 -19.89 23.30
CA GLY A 118 -45.99 -21.19 22.72
C GLY A 118 -45.91 -22.33 23.73
N SER A 119 -44.80 -22.44 24.47
CA SER A 119 -44.65 -23.45 25.53
C SER A 119 -45.66 -23.28 26.67
N ALA A 120 -46.00 -22.03 27.05
CA ALA A 120 -47.02 -21.75 28.05
C ALA A 120 -48.45 -22.08 27.57
N ALA A 121 -48.71 -22.03 26.27
CA ALA A 121 -49.98 -22.45 25.66
C ALA A 121 -50.05 -23.98 25.40
N ILE A 122 -48.93 -24.69 25.50
CA ILE A 122 -48.83 -26.16 25.34
C ILE A 122 -48.86 -26.88 26.70
N LEU A 123 -48.58 -26.18 27.81
CA LEU A 123 -48.87 -26.66 29.16
C LEU A 123 -50.41 -26.69 29.38
N PRO A 124 -51.03 -27.86 29.66
CA PRO A 124 -52.47 -27.92 29.85
C PRO A 124 -52.90 -27.22 31.14
N GLN A 125 -53.71 -26.16 31.04
CA GLN A 125 -54.41 -25.60 32.20
C GLN A 125 -55.48 -26.56 32.76
N ALA A 126 -55.79 -27.64 32.04
CA ALA A 126 -56.68 -28.72 32.48
C ALA A 126 -56.21 -29.45 33.76
N GLY A 127 -54.92 -29.42 34.11
CA GLY A 127 -54.43 -30.11 35.32
C GLY A 127 -54.70 -29.39 36.65
N ALA A 128 -55.13 -28.13 36.62
CA ALA A 128 -55.23 -27.30 37.83
C ALA A 128 -56.64 -27.20 38.44
N GLY A 129 -57.67 -27.70 37.73
CA GLY A 129 -59.04 -27.81 38.25
C GLY A 129 -59.23 -29.10 39.04
N ASP A 130 -59.07 -30.25 38.37
CA ASP A 130 -59.33 -31.59 38.90
C ASP A 130 -58.52 -31.90 40.18
N LEU A 131 -57.26 -31.45 40.26
CA LEU A 131 -56.43 -31.59 41.46
C LEU A 131 -56.94 -30.80 42.68
N LYS A 132 -57.87 -29.87 42.48
CA LYS A 132 -58.50 -29.09 43.54
C LYS A 132 -59.82 -29.73 43.99
N GLU A 133 -60.65 -30.21 43.07
CA GLU A 133 -61.84 -31.01 43.43
C GLU A 133 -61.47 -32.35 44.10
N LEU A 134 -60.35 -32.99 43.72
CA LEU A 134 -59.82 -34.15 44.46
C LEU A 134 -59.29 -33.80 45.87
N ALA A 135 -58.91 -32.56 46.13
CA ALA A 135 -58.37 -32.14 47.42
C ALA A 135 -59.48 -31.73 48.40
N ASP A 136 -60.50 -31.02 47.92
CA ASP A 136 -61.60 -30.51 48.76
C ASP A 136 -62.65 -31.62 49.13
N GLY A 137 -62.52 -32.83 48.56
CA GLY A 137 -63.48 -33.94 48.75
C GLY A 137 -63.18 -34.96 49.86
N VAL A 138 -62.02 -34.91 50.54
CA VAL A 138 -61.59 -35.98 51.46
C VAL A 138 -61.82 -35.62 52.93
N THR A 139 -62.97 -36.01 53.49
CA THR A 139 -63.19 -36.05 54.94
C THR A 139 -62.74 -37.39 55.54
N VAL A 140 -61.71 -37.36 56.39
CA VAL A 140 -61.21 -38.55 57.09
C VAL A 140 -62.09 -38.85 58.31
N THR A 141 -62.67 -40.05 58.35
CA THR A 141 -63.17 -40.68 59.58
C THR A 141 -62.82 -42.17 59.55
N ASP A 142 -62.32 -42.69 60.67
CA ASP A 142 -61.88 -44.09 60.78
C ASP A 142 -63.04 -45.07 60.90
N GLN A 143 -63.11 -46.09 60.03
CA GLN A 143 -63.26 -47.50 60.43
C GLN A 143 -63.07 -48.48 59.24
N THR A 144 -63.08 -49.78 59.55
CA THR A 144 -62.50 -50.86 58.72
C THR A 144 -63.54 -51.78 58.05
N ILE A 145 -63.05 -52.66 57.17
CA ILE A 145 -63.73 -53.84 56.55
C ILE A 145 -64.59 -53.51 55.29
N GLY A 146 -64.49 -54.32 54.21
CA GLY A 146 -65.47 -54.19 53.10
C GLY A 146 -65.18 -54.80 51.71
N LYS A 147 -64.51 -55.95 51.60
CA LYS A 147 -64.28 -56.71 50.34
C LYS A 147 -65.54 -56.92 49.46
N GLN A 148 -65.61 -56.38 48.23
CA GLN A 148 -66.03 -57.13 47.01
C GLN A 148 -65.84 -56.37 45.66
N VAL A 149 -66.17 -57.07 44.55
CA VAL A 149 -65.94 -56.69 43.14
C VAL A 149 -67.26 -56.24 42.47
N GLY A 150 -67.19 -55.28 41.55
CA GLY A 150 -68.29 -54.93 40.64
C GLY A 150 -67.80 -54.42 39.29
N ASN A 151 -68.27 -55.01 38.19
CA ASN A 151 -67.97 -54.56 36.82
C ASN A 151 -69.05 -53.59 36.32
N ALA A 152 -68.65 -52.51 35.65
CA ALA A 152 -69.55 -51.71 34.81
C ALA A 152 -68.80 -51.07 33.62
N HIS A 153 -69.27 -51.33 32.41
CA HIS A 153 -69.00 -50.57 31.18
C HIS A 153 -70.27 -49.76 30.82
N PRO A 154 -70.25 -48.86 29.84
CA PRO A 154 -69.30 -47.75 29.67
C PRO A 154 -70.05 -46.40 29.50
N ALA A 155 -69.36 -45.28 29.70
CA ALA A 155 -69.85 -43.98 29.26
C ALA A 155 -69.20 -43.61 27.92
N GLU A 156 -69.95 -43.70 26.82
CA GLU A 156 -69.54 -43.14 25.53
C GLU A 156 -69.70 -41.61 25.50
N GLY A 157 -68.99 -40.91 24.60
CA GLY A 157 -69.43 -39.59 24.15
C GLY A 157 -68.58 -38.37 24.52
N ALA A 158 -67.25 -38.45 24.51
CA ALA A 158 -66.39 -37.26 24.42
C ALA A 158 -65.32 -37.46 23.33
N GLY A 159 -65.45 -36.74 22.22
CA GLY A 159 -64.51 -36.83 21.10
C GLY A 159 -63.18 -36.15 21.43
N LEU A 160 -62.13 -36.95 21.61
CA LEU A 160 -60.75 -36.45 21.75
C LEU A 160 -60.28 -35.86 20.41
N THR A 161 -60.53 -34.58 20.20
CA THR A 161 -59.75 -33.79 19.25
C THR A 161 -58.33 -33.67 19.77
N GLU A 162 -57.36 -34.28 19.09
CA GLU A 162 -55.94 -34.08 19.39
C GLU A 162 -55.62 -32.56 19.42
N PRO A 163 -54.87 -32.08 20.42
CA PRO A 163 -54.48 -30.68 20.47
C PRO A 163 -53.63 -30.36 19.23
N PRO A 164 -53.84 -29.21 18.56
CA PRO A 164 -53.11 -28.88 17.34
C PRO A 164 -51.63 -28.77 17.63
N THR A 165 -50.86 -29.79 17.25
CA THR A 165 -49.40 -29.79 17.36
C THR A 165 -48.84 -28.64 16.54
N VAL A 166 -48.42 -27.57 17.23
CA VAL A 166 -47.72 -26.43 16.62
C VAL A 166 -46.30 -26.88 16.29
N GLU A 167 -46.19 -27.74 15.27
CA GLU A 167 -44.92 -28.00 14.61
C GLU A 167 -44.39 -26.69 14.05
N SER A 168 -43.40 -26.13 14.75
CA SER A 168 -42.56 -25.07 14.18
C SER A 168 -41.74 -25.68 13.05
N ARG A 169 -42.34 -25.77 11.85
CA ARG A 169 -41.76 -26.38 10.64
C ARG A 169 -40.27 -26.04 10.57
N PRO A 170 -39.37 -27.03 10.62
CA PRO A 170 -37.94 -26.76 10.67
C PRO A 170 -37.57 -25.93 9.45
N SER A 171 -36.81 -24.84 9.66
CA SER A 171 -36.44 -23.97 8.55
C SER A 171 -35.74 -24.79 7.46
N SER A 172 -36.27 -24.69 6.24
CA SER A 172 -35.74 -25.44 5.08
C SER A 172 -34.26 -25.12 4.89
N LEU A 173 -33.50 -26.02 4.26
CA LEU A 173 -32.08 -25.78 3.98
C LEU A 173 -31.88 -24.46 3.22
N TYR A 174 -32.77 -24.17 2.26
CA TYR A 174 -32.87 -22.87 1.59
C TYR A 174 -33.09 -21.70 2.58
N GLY A 175 -34.07 -21.78 3.48
CA GLY A 175 -34.32 -20.73 4.48
C GLY A 175 -33.16 -20.51 5.47
N LYS A 176 -32.38 -21.55 5.76
CA LYS A 176 -31.13 -21.46 6.55
C LYS A 176 -30.00 -20.80 5.76
N ALA A 177 -29.83 -21.17 4.48
CA ALA A 177 -28.83 -20.56 3.60
C ALA A 177 -29.12 -19.07 3.37
N VAL A 178 -30.37 -18.70 3.06
CA VAL A 178 -30.81 -17.31 2.93
C VAL A 178 -30.55 -16.52 4.23
N ALA A 179 -30.80 -17.10 5.40
CA ALA A 179 -30.50 -16.46 6.68
C ALA A 179 -29.00 -16.17 6.87
N LEU A 180 -28.10 -17.08 6.45
CA LEU A 180 -26.65 -16.90 6.54
C LEU A 180 -26.11 -15.88 5.53
N VAL A 181 -26.66 -15.86 4.30
CA VAL A 181 -26.30 -14.87 3.27
C VAL A 181 -26.79 -13.46 3.64
N THR A 182 -28.02 -13.33 4.16
CA THR A 182 -28.63 -12.03 4.50
C THR A 182 -28.33 -11.54 5.93
N GLY A 183 -27.73 -12.38 6.78
CA GLY A 183 -27.54 -12.11 8.21
C GLY A 183 -28.84 -12.07 9.03
N LEU A 184 -30.00 -12.36 8.45
CA LEU A 184 -31.29 -12.27 9.14
C LEU A 184 -31.46 -13.37 10.20
N SER A 185 -31.88 -12.99 11.41
CA SER A 185 -32.28 -13.97 12.44
C SER A 185 -33.62 -14.63 12.10
N ILE A 186 -33.66 -15.96 12.21
CA ILE A 186 -34.80 -16.85 11.96
C ILE A 186 -35.20 -17.59 13.25
N PRO A 187 -36.26 -18.44 13.29
CA PRO A 187 -36.63 -19.21 14.48
C PRO A 187 -35.59 -20.24 14.98
N SER A 188 -34.44 -20.42 14.31
CA SER A 188 -33.41 -21.38 14.71
C SER A 188 -32.26 -20.72 15.48
N ARG A 189 -32.20 -20.95 16.80
CA ARG A 189 -31.14 -20.41 17.68
C ARG A 189 -29.73 -20.77 17.21
N ARG A 190 -29.51 -21.98 16.67
CA ARG A 190 -28.19 -22.42 16.15
C ARG A 190 -27.75 -21.58 14.94
N VAL A 191 -28.65 -21.35 13.98
CA VAL A 191 -28.36 -20.50 12.80
C VAL A 191 -28.16 -19.04 13.21
N ASN A 192 -28.96 -18.53 14.15
CA ASN A 192 -28.80 -17.17 14.66
C ASN A 192 -27.44 -16.98 15.36
N LEU A 193 -27.00 -17.94 16.16
CA LEU A 193 -25.72 -17.87 16.87
C LEU A 193 -24.53 -17.99 15.91
N LEU A 194 -24.63 -18.85 14.88
CA LEU A 194 -23.66 -18.91 13.79
C LEU A 194 -23.60 -17.57 13.02
N ASN A 195 -24.75 -16.98 12.72
CA ASN A 195 -24.83 -15.65 12.11
C ASN A 195 -24.13 -14.59 12.97
N LEU A 196 -24.35 -14.57 14.29
CA LEU A 196 -23.62 -13.66 15.18
C LEU A 196 -22.11 -13.91 15.10
N GLY A 197 -21.67 -15.17 15.29
CA GLY A 197 -20.26 -15.54 15.26
C GLY A 197 -19.53 -15.16 13.96
N LEU A 198 -20.18 -15.29 12.80
CA LEU A 198 -19.62 -14.89 11.51
C LEU A 198 -19.39 -13.37 11.42
N HIS A 199 -20.34 -12.54 11.89
CA HIS A 199 -20.15 -11.09 11.92
C HIS A 199 -19.14 -10.65 13.00
N THR A 200 -19.10 -11.34 14.15
CA THR A 200 -18.07 -11.14 15.17
C THR A 200 -16.68 -11.46 14.62
N LEU A 201 -16.50 -12.56 13.87
CA LEU A 201 -15.23 -12.92 13.25
C LEU A 201 -14.77 -11.89 12.22
N LEU A 202 -15.66 -11.42 11.34
CA LEU A 202 -15.37 -10.32 10.41
C LEU A 202 -14.96 -9.03 11.14
N PHE A 203 -15.64 -8.71 12.25
CA PHE A 203 -15.28 -7.58 13.09
C PHE A 203 -13.92 -7.78 13.78
N SER A 204 -13.57 -9.00 14.17
CA SER A 204 -12.25 -9.32 14.72
C SER A 204 -11.12 -9.25 13.69
N PHE A 205 -11.34 -9.63 12.43
CA PHE A 205 -10.37 -9.40 11.35
C PHE A 205 -10.13 -7.90 11.10
N PHE A 206 -11.19 -7.08 11.16
CA PHE A 206 -11.06 -5.63 11.12
C PHE A 206 -10.24 -5.08 12.30
N LEU A 207 -10.58 -5.47 13.54
CA LEU A 207 -9.87 -5.01 14.74
C LEU A 207 -8.40 -5.45 14.75
N ASP A 208 -8.11 -6.64 14.21
CA ASP A 208 -6.75 -7.11 13.98
C ASP A 208 -6.05 -6.18 12.98
N SER A 209 -6.47 -6.13 11.72
CA SER A 209 -5.83 -5.28 10.69
C SER A 209 -5.66 -3.81 11.10
N TYR A 210 -6.62 -3.23 11.81
CA TYR A 210 -6.55 -1.84 12.29
C TYR A 210 -5.65 -1.64 13.52
N GLY A 211 -5.68 -2.55 14.49
CA GLY A 211 -4.98 -2.39 15.78
C GLY A 211 -3.60 -3.05 15.82
N SER A 212 -3.47 -4.23 15.23
CA SER A 212 -2.30 -5.10 15.35
C SER A 212 -0.97 -4.52 14.88
N PRO A 213 -0.88 -3.75 13.78
CA PRO A 213 0.39 -3.14 13.35
C PRO A 213 1.00 -2.18 14.38
N TYR A 214 0.18 -1.71 15.33
CA TYR A 214 0.59 -0.75 16.36
C TYR A 214 0.58 -1.32 17.78
N LEU A 215 -0.22 -2.35 18.06
CA LEU A 215 -0.23 -3.08 19.34
C LEU A 215 0.85 -4.16 19.40
N PHE A 216 1.15 -4.77 18.25
CA PHE A 216 2.20 -5.74 18.06
C PHE A 216 2.93 -5.41 16.74
N PRO A 217 3.64 -4.27 16.64
CA PRO A 217 4.58 -4.07 15.55
C PRO A 217 5.54 -5.26 15.49
N SER A 218 6.24 -5.45 14.35
CA SER A 218 7.18 -6.57 14.22
C SER A 218 8.10 -6.64 15.45
N HIS A 219 8.15 -7.79 16.13
CA HIS A 219 8.68 -7.95 17.50
C HIS A 219 10.17 -7.61 17.69
N PHE A 220 10.80 -7.11 16.63
CA PHE A 220 12.21 -6.87 16.43
C PHE A 220 12.50 -5.38 16.19
N GLU A 221 11.47 -4.52 16.03
CA GLU A 221 11.64 -3.11 15.67
C GLU A 221 12.52 -2.32 16.64
N HIS A 222 12.39 -2.53 17.95
CA HIS A 222 13.22 -1.88 18.96
C HIS A 222 14.69 -2.30 18.82
N ASN A 223 14.92 -3.61 18.68
CA ASN A 223 16.23 -4.24 18.59
C ASN A 223 16.81 -4.23 17.16
N LEU A 224 16.20 -3.50 16.22
CA LEU A 224 16.55 -3.55 14.80
C LEU A 224 18.02 -3.21 14.56
N ILE A 225 18.80 -4.24 14.19
CA ILE A 225 20.17 -4.10 13.67
C ILE A 225 20.15 -4.32 12.15
N PHE A 226 20.74 -3.38 11.42
CA PHE A 226 21.07 -3.53 10.00
C PHE A 226 22.31 -2.72 9.64
N HIS A 227 22.96 -3.11 8.56
CA HIS A 227 23.91 -2.26 7.83
C HIS A 227 23.64 -2.41 6.34
N ARG A 228 23.78 -1.32 5.58
CA ARG A 228 23.48 -1.33 4.14
C ARG A 228 24.29 -0.31 3.38
N VAL A 229 24.36 -0.53 2.07
CA VAL A 229 24.88 0.45 1.10
C VAL A 229 23.69 1.29 0.60
N GLY A 230 23.93 2.57 0.35
CA GLY A 230 23.01 3.43 -0.39
C GLY A 230 23.72 4.00 -1.61
N ASP A 231 23.79 5.31 -1.73
CA ASP A 231 24.44 5.99 -2.86
C ASP A 231 25.86 5.47 -3.12
N ILE A 232 26.19 5.34 -4.41
CA ILE A 232 27.47 4.90 -4.92
C ILE A 232 27.81 5.82 -6.09
N GLY A 233 29.00 6.39 -6.09
CA GLY A 233 29.55 7.08 -7.25
C GLY A 233 30.78 6.38 -7.80
N PRO A 234 31.51 7.05 -8.72
CA PRO A 234 32.80 6.55 -9.20
C PRO A 234 33.91 6.65 -8.14
N THR A 235 33.80 7.52 -7.15
CA THR A 235 34.87 7.75 -6.16
C THR A 235 34.38 7.80 -4.70
N HIS A 236 33.11 7.46 -4.47
CA HIS A 236 32.48 7.47 -3.15
C HIS A 236 31.42 6.37 -2.99
N SER A 237 31.05 6.07 -1.75
CA SER A 237 29.87 5.27 -1.43
C SER A 237 29.38 5.58 -0.01
N LYS A 238 28.06 5.59 0.20
CA LYS A 238 27.43 5.77 1.51
C LYS A 238 27.10 4.43 2.15
N ILE A 239 27.52 4.26 3.40
CA ILE A 239 27.18 3.12 4.25
C ILE A 239 26.31 3.62 5.41
N GLN A 240 25.13 3.03 5.58
CA GLN A 240 24.24 3.28 6.72
C GLN A 240 24.28 2.11 7.69
N VAL A 241 24.25 2.42 8.98
CA VAL A 241 24.23 1.44 10.08
C VAL A 241 23.19 1.87 11.11
N ARG A 242 22.33 0.94 11.53
CA ARG A 242 21.58 1.07 12.78
C ARG A 242 22.03 0.00 13.78
N TRP A 243 22.36 0.42 15.00
CA TRP A 243 22.77 -0.49 16.07
C TRP A 243 22.34 0.03 17.46
N PRO A 244 21.15 -0.36 17.95
CA PRO A 244 20.65 0.06 19.27
C PRO A 244 21.39 -0.61 20.43
N GLU A 245 21.19 -0.07 21.63
CA GLU A 245 21.76 -0.56 22.89
C GLU A 245 21.36 -2.02 23.26
N PRO A 246 22.05 -2.66 24.23
CA PRO A 246 23.36 -2.26 24.76
C PRO A 246 24.46 -2.26 23.70
N LEU A 247 25.18 -1.15 23.64
CA LEU A 247 26.57 -1.14 23.19
C LEU A 247 27.42 -1.76 24.31
N PRO A 248 28.51 -2.49 24.03
CA PRO A 248 29.33 -3.06 25.10
C PRO A 248 29.99 -1.94 25.91
N LEU A 249 29.97 -2.07 27.24
CA LEU A 249 30.71 -1.18 28.13
C LEU A 249 32.21 -1.45 27.99
N PHE A 250 32.99 -0.47 27.54
CA PHE A 250 34.41 -0.62 27.29
C PHE A 250 35.26 -0.10 28.44
N SER A 251 35.75 -1.00 29.29
CA SER A 251 36.90 -0.71 30.15
C SER A 251 38.16 -0.57 29.27
N GLY A 252 38.57 0.65 28.96
CA GLY A 252 39.65 0.91 28.01
C GLY A 252 39.82 2.40 27.71
N LEU A 253 40.54 2.70 26.63
CA LEU A 253 40.81 4.07 26.21
C LEU A 253 40.34 4.33 24.78
N GLU A 254 39.73 5.50 24.53
CA GLU A 254 39.22 5.98 23.24
C GLU A 254 39.98 7.23 22.75
N GLU A 255 40.14 7.41 21.42
CA GLU A 255 40.76 8.61 20.83
C GLU A 255 39.88 9.86 21.03
N THR A 256 40.42 10.95 21.61
CA THR A 256 39.68 12.19 21.88
C THR A 256 39.13 12.88 20.62
N SER A 257 39.77 12.64 19.49
CA SER A 257 39.35 13.06 18.16
C SER A 257 40.04 12.17 17.11
N GLU A 258 39.43 12.05 15.94
CA GLU A 258 39.80 11.07 14.92
C GLU A 258 41.26 11.24 14.44
N GLY A 259 42.11 10.25 14.74
CA GLY A 259 43.53 10.27 14.37
C GLY A 259 44.44 11.03 15.33
N SER A 260 43.92 11.55 16.46
CA SER A 260 44.72 12.29 17.45
C SER A 260 45.73 11.43 18.22
N GLY A 261 45.44 10.13 18.39
CA GLY A 261 46.22 9.23 19.25
C GLY A 261 46.19 9.58 20.76
N VAL A 262 45.41 10.58 21.17
CA VAL A 262 45.26 11.00 22.57
C VAL A 262 44.08 10.26 23.18
N LEU A 263 44.28 9.64 24.34
CA LEU A 263 43.44 8.55 24.84
C LEU A 263 42.68 8.90 26.13
N ARG A 264 41.38 8.55 26.21
CA ARG A 264 40.43 8.84 27.32
C ARG A 264 39.68 7.61 27.83
N ASP A 265 39.38 7.57 29.12
CA ASP A 265 38.69 6.45 29.80
C ASP A 265 37.25 6.22 29.27
N GLY A 266 36.99 4.99 28.82
CA GLY A 266 35.76 4.54 28.16
C GLY A 266 34.56 4.24 29.06
N LEU A 267 34.61 4.61 30.35
CA LEU A 267 33.49 4.50 31.30
C LEU A 267 32.32 5.48 31.05
N GLN A 268 32.39 6.30 29.98
CA GLN A 268 31.31 7.18 29.53
C GLN A 268 30.56 6.59 28.32
N ARG A 269 29.37 7.11 27.99
CA ARG A 269 28.56 6.66 26.84
C ARG A 269 29.34 6.89 25.54
N VAL A 270 29.90 5.84 24.96
CA VAL A 270 30.70 5.91 23.73
C VAL A 270 29.77 6.25 22.56
N GLU A 271 29.76 7.52 22.16
CA GLU A 271 28.97 8.05 21.05
C GLU A 271 29.39 7.48 19.69
N LYS A 272 30.66 7.06 19.56
CA LYS A 272 31.30 6.61 18.31
C LYS A 272 31.84 5.18 18.40
N PRO A 273 31.00 4.18 18.74
CA PRO A 273 31.46 2.84 19.10
C PRO A 273 32.13 2.09 17.94
N PHE A 274 31.79 2.44 16.70
CA PHE A 274 32.26 1.76 15.49
C PHE A 274 33.04 2.68 14.55
N ARG A 275 33.94 2.07 13.79
CA ARG A 275 34.60 2.62 12.61
C ARG A 275 34.28 1.73 11.42
N ILE A 276 34.01 2.31 10.25
CA ILE A 276 34.03 1.54 9.00
C ILE A 276 35.48 1.34 8.58
N VAL A 277 35.87 0.10 8.30
CA VAL A 277 37.13 -0.24 7.65
C VAL A 277 36.85 -0.92 6.32
N TYR A 278 37.61 -0.61 5.29
CA TYR A 278 37.34 -1.08 3.92
C TYR A 278 38.61 -1.49 3.18
N THR A 279 38.47 -2.35 2.18
CA THR A 279 39.59 -2.75 1.32
C THR A 279 39.12 -3.12 -0.09
N GLU A 280 40.04 -3.02 -1.05
CA GLU A 280 39.82 -3.39 -2.45
C GLU A 280 39.89 -4.92 -2.62
N VAL A 281 38.87 -5.51 -3.23
CA VAL A 281 38.80 -6.96 -3.49
C VAL A 281 39.66 -7.29 -4.71
N SER A 282 40.96 -7.52 -4.48
CA SER A 282 41.91 -7.82 -5.56
C SER A 282 41.60 -9.15 -6.25
N SER A 283 41.54 -9.12 -7.59
CA SER A 283 41.36 -10.30 -8.44
C SER A 283 42.60 -11.20 -8.54
N LYS A 284 43.75 -10.77 -7.99
CA LYS A 284 44.99 -11.55 -8.00
C LYS A 284 45.11 -12.41 -6.74
N ALA A 285 44.84 -13.70 -6.90
CA ALA A 285 44.91 -14.68 -5.83
C ALA A 285 46.22 -14.58 -5.01
N GLY A 286 46.09 -14.44 -3.69
CA GLY A 286 47.18 -14.32 -2.73
C GLY A 286 47.55 -12.89 -2.30
N MET A 287 47.23 -11.86 -3.10
CA MET A 287 47.61 -10.48 -2.80
C MET A 287 46.43 -9.68 -2.21
N ARG A 288 46.18 -9.87 -0.91
CA ARG A 288 45.16 -9.07 -0.18
C ARG A 288 45.58 -7.60 -0.08
N SER A 289 44.71 -6.71 -0.52
CA SER A 289 44.84 -5.27 -0.32
C SER A 289 44.84 -4.91 1.17
N ARG A 290 45.39 -3.74 1.50
CA ARG A 290 45.43 -3.22 2.87
C ARG A 290 44.03 -2.77 3.31
N TRP A 291 43.67 -3.04 4.57
CA TRP A 291 42.51 -2.42 5.20
C TRP A 291 42.78 -0.93 5.48
N GLU A 292 41.94 -0.08 4.90
CA GLU A 292 41.92 1.36 5.12
C GLU A 292 40.95 1.73 6.25
N ARG A 293 41.27 2.80 6.97
CA ARG A 293 40.39 3.40 7.97
C ARG A 293 39.41 4.35 7.27
N GLY A 294 38.14 3.95 7.22
CA GLY A 294 37.01 4.85 6.97
C GLY A 294 36.57 5.57 8.26
N PRO A 295 35.46 6.31 8.22
CA PRO A 295 35.02 7.20 9.29
C PRO A 295 34.52 6.47 10.55
N LEU A 296 34.53 7.19 11.67
CA LEU A 296 33.80 6.84 12.90
C LEU A 296 32.28 7.04 12.73
N LEU A 297 31.50 6.21 13.43
CA LEU A 297 30.03 6.16 13.33
C LEU A 297 29.37 6.70 14.60
N THR A 298 28.84 7.92 14.55
CA THR A 298 28.07 8.52 15.65
C THR A 298 26.70 7.85 15.78
N LEU A 299 26.50 7.04 16.82
CA LEU A 299 25.23 6.37 17.13
C LEU A 299 24.67 6.94 18.43
N LEU A 300 23.49 7.57 18.36
CA LEU A 300 22.87 8.26 19.48
C LEU A 300 21.36 7.99 19.52
N GLU A 301 20.77 8.12 20.69
CA GLU A 301 19.33 7.97 20.90
C GLU A 301 18.50 9.00 20.11
N GLU A 302 19.02 10.23 19.96
CA GLU A 302 18.43 11.30 19.12
C GLU A 302 18.43 11.00 17.62
N ASN A 303 19.30 10.10 17.14
CA ASN A 303 19.33 9.62 15.75
C ASN A 303 18.71 8.23 15.59
N ASP A 304 17.95 7.77 16.59
CA ASP A 304 17.39 6.41 16.69
C ASP A 304 18.46 5.33 16.40
N TRP A 305 19.65 5.57 16.95
CA TRP A 305 20.85 4.74 16.79
C TRP A 305 21.25 4.46 15.34
N THR A 306 20.89 5.37 14.43
CA THR A 306 21.03 5.24 12.98
C THR A 306 21.93 6.34 12.43
N THR A 307 22.94 5.95 11.65
CA THR A 307 23.89 6.89 11.06
C THR A 307 24.25 6.49 9.63
N THR A 308 24.61 7.47 8.82
CA THR A 308 25.13 7.27 7.46
C THR A 308 26.50 7.94 7.34
N ALA A 309 27.48 7.22 6.80
CA ALA A 309 28.83 7.72 6.63
C ALA A 309 29.35 7.49 5.20
N SER A 310 30.00 8.52 4.64
CA SER A 310 30.50 8.52 3.27
C SER A 310 31.96 8.04 3.21
N LEU A 311 32.20 6.94 2.50
CA LEU A 311 33.52 6.56 2.01
C LEU A 311 33.84 7.41 0.78
N SER A 312 35.08 7.88 0.64
CA SER A 312 35.52 8.77 -0.44
C SER A 312 36.95 8.48 -0.87
N ASN A 313 37.35 9.02 -2.04
CA ASN A 313 38.64 8.74 -2.69
C ASN A 313 38.81 7.25 -3.06
N LEU A 314 37.68 6.60 -3.39
CA LEU A 314 37.64 5.25 -3.93
C LEU A 314 38.04 5.26 -5.42
N TRP A 315 38.44 4.10 -5.93
CA TRP A 315 38.66 3.87 -7.36
C TRP A 315 37.33 3.65 -8.09
N PRO A 316 37.14 4.15 -9.32
CA PRO A 316 35.98 3.81 -10.16
C PRO A 316 35.96 2.34 -10.58
N ALA A 317 34.78 1.82 -10.93
CA ALA A 317 34.57 0.45 -11.43
C ALA A 317 35.13 -0.68 -10.54
N THR A 318 35.40 -0.41 -9.27
CA THR A 318 36.24 -1.25 -8.38
C THR A 318 35.41 -1.89 -7.28
N GLN A 319 35.66 -3.18 -7.03
CA GLN A 319 35.00 -3.93 -5.98
C GLN A 319 35.65 -3.66 -4.61
N TYR A 320 34.83 -3.29 -3.63
CA TYR A 320 35.24 -3.06 -2.25
C TYR A 320 34.52 -4.01 -1.29
N GLU A 321 35.24 -4.41 -0.24
CA GLU A 321 34.68 -5.01 0.97
C GLU A 321 34.75 -3.98 2.09
N TYR A 322 33.66 -3.82 2.85
CA TYR A 322 33.64 -3.01 4.07
C TYR A 322 33.23 -3.86 5.28
N ARG A 323 33.75 -3.50 6.46
CA ARG A 323 33.43 -4.13 7.75
C ARG A 323 33.28 -3.07 8.83
N LEU A 324 32.54 -3.40 9.88
CA LEU A 324 32.56 -2.64 11.12
C LEU A 324 33.70 -3.15 12.02
N ALA A 325 34.45 -2.21 12.60
CA ALA A 325 35.43 -2.46 13.64
C ALA A 325 35.12 -1.60 14.87
N TRP A 326 35.42 -2.09 16.07
CA TRP A 326 35.27 -1.32 17.30
C TRP A 326 36.29 -0.18 17.35
N ALA A 327 35.86 1.04 17.68
CA ALA A 327 36.72 2.22 17.66
C ALA A 327 37.92 2.11 18.64
N HIS A 328 37.67 1.67 19.87
CA HIS A 328 38.65 1.62 20.96
C HIS A 328 39.80 0.61 20.75
N ASN A 329 39.58 -0.51 20.04
CA ASN A 329 40.60 -1.56 19.87
C ASN A 329 40.86 -1.98 18.41
N ASN A 330 40.14 -1.43 17.44
CA ASN A 330 40.23 -1.73 16.00
C ASN A 330 39.98 -3.21 15.63
N THR A 331 39.39 -4.03 16.50
CA THR A 331 38.97 -5.41 16.17
C THR A 331 37.65 -5.42 15.41
N PHE A 332 37.46 -6.38 14.50
CA PHE A 332 36.20 -6.52 13.74
C PHE A 332 35.03 -6.87 14.66
N VAL A 333 33.85 -6.33 14.35
CA VAL A 333 32.62 -6.67 15.06
C VAL A 333 32.19 -8.10 14.72
N ALA A 334 32.23 -9.00 15.70
CA ALA A 334 31.80 -10.37 15.56
C ALA A 334 30.27 -10.44 15.32
N PRO A 335 29.78 -11.25 14.36
CA PRO A 335 28.40 -11.18 13.89
C PRO A 335 27.37 -11.77 14.87
N HIS A 336 27.78 -12.37 15.99
CA HIS A 336 26.91 -13.01 17.00
C HIS A 336 25.58 -12.26 17.25
N ARG A 337 25.62 -10.97 17.62
CA ARG A 337 24.43 -10.16 17.91
C ARG A 337 23.56 -9.87 16.68
N LEU A 338 24.17 -9.81 15.49
CA LEU A 338 23.45 -9.70 14.21
C LEU A 338 22.78 -11.04 13.83
N LEU A 339 23.44 -12.17 14.10
CA LEU A 339 22.92 -13.52 13.88
C LEU A 339 21.80 -13.88 14.87
N GLU A 340 21.97 -13.55 16.15
CA GLU A 340 20.92 -13.62 17.18
C GLU A 340 19.69 -12.81 16.76
N PHE A 341 19.90 -11.58 16.28
CA PHE A 341 18.83 -10.74 15.73
C PHE A 341 18.17 -11.39 14.49
N GLN A 342 18.94 -11.81 13.48
CA GLN A 342 18.44 -12.43 12.25
C GLN A 342 17.67 -13.75 12.52
N ALA A 343 18.16 -14.58 13.43
CA ALA A 343 17.48 -15.79 13.88
C ALA A 343 16.17 -15.47 14.63
N SER A 344 16.16 -14.41 15.45
CA SER A 344 14.94 -13.99 16.14
C SER A 344 13.85 -13.51 15.16
N VAL A 345 14.23 -12.83 14.08
CA VAL A 345 13.31 -12.18 13.10
C VAL A 345 12.37 -13.14 12.36
N GLY A 346 12.59 -14.47 12.41
CA GLY A 346 11.55 -15.45 12.08
C GLY A 346 11.08 -15.44 10.62
N GLY A 347 11.96 -15.15 9.67
CA GLY A 347 11.63 -15.05 8.25
C GLY A 347 12.73 -15.47 7.28
N VAL A 348 13.99 -15.37 7.75
CA VAL A 348 15.23 -15.87 7.17
C VAL A 348 15.23 -17.41 7.22
N GLY A 349 15.64 -18.09 6.15
CA GLY A 349 15.74 -19.56 6.14
C GLY A 349 16.92 -20.07 6.98
N GLU A 350 16.91 -21.33 7.43
CA GLU A 350 18.07 -21.93 8.12
C GLU A 350 19.33 -21.87 7.25
N GLU A 351 19.19 -21.98 5.92
CA GLU A 351 20.27 -21.80 4.92
C GLU A 351 20.73 -20.34 4.77
N GLU A 352 19.86 -19.35 4.97
CA GLU A 352 20.26 -17.93 4.99
C GLU A 352 20.92 -17.56 6.34
N VAL A 353 20.49 -18.15 7.46
CA VAL A 353 21.21 -18.04 8.74
C VAL A 353 22.58 -18.74 8.64
N ALA A 354 22.65 -19.87 7.92
CA ALA A 354 23.91 -20.56 7.64
C ALA A 354 24.87 -19.70 6.79
N SER A 355 24.43 -19.15 5.65
CA SER A 355 25.27 -18.26 4.81
C SER A 355 25.56 -16.89 5.44
N ALA A 356 24.73 -16.44 6.39
CA ALA A 356 25.11 -15.35 7.30
C ALA A 356 26.23 -15.78 8.26
N SER A 357 26.20 -17.01 8.77
CA SER A 357 27.26 -17.54 9.66
C SER A 357 28.58 -17.87 8.95
N GLU A 358 28.57 -18.15 7.65
CA GLU A 358 29.80 -18.21 6.82
C GLU A 358 30.56 -16.89 6.87
N ARG A 359 29.85 -15.75 6.85
CA ARG A 359 30.43 -14.42 7.00
C ARG A 359 30.60 -14.07 8.48
N ASN A 360 31.73 -14.50 9.02
CA ASN A 360 32.21 -14.30 10.39
C ASN A 360 32.51 -12.81 10.78
N TYR A 361 31.76 -11.84 10.25
CA TYR A 361 31.96 -10.40 10.46
C TYR A 361 30.69 -9.60 10.11
N VAL A 362 30.50 -8.44 10.74
CA VAL A 362 29.50 -7.45 10.32
C VAL A 362 30.07 -6.59 9.19
N GLY A 363 29.45 -6.61 8.01
CA GLY A 363 29.97 -5.94 6.81
C GLY A 363 29.39 -6.46 5.49
N GLY A 364 29.84 -5.89 4.38
CA GLY A 364 29.34 -6.22 3.04
C GLY A 364 30.31 -5.84 1.92
N THR A 365 29.83 -5.91 0.69
CA THR A 365 30.58 -5.54 -0.52
C THR A 365 29.79 -4.53 -1.35
N PHE A 366 30.50 -3.76 -2.18
CA PHE A 366 29.91 -2.90 -3.20
C PHE A 366 30.91 -2.68 -4.34
N LYS A 367 30.40 -2.37 -5.54
CA LYS A 367 31.21 -1.95 -6.68
C LYS A 367 30.97 -0.47 -6.94
N THR A 368 32.02 0.34 -6.94
CA THR A 368 31.94 1.74 -7.37
C THR A 368 31.55 1.82 -8.85
N TRP A 369 30.88 2.90 -9.24
CA TRP A 369 30.41 3.05 -10.61
C TRP A 369 31.56 3.42 -11.58
N PRO A 370 31.38 3.25 -12.89
CA PRO A 370 32.37 3.67 -13.88
C PRO A 370 32.59 5.18 -13.91
N ASP A 371 33.80 5.62 -14.25
CA ASP A 371 34.12 7.05 -14.30
C ASP A 371 33.47 7.74 -15.51
N PRO A 372 32.69 8.83 -15.34
CA PRO A 372 32.09 9.57 -16.45
C PRO A 372 33.13 10.13 -17.45
N ARG A 373 34.40 10.24 -17.08
CA ARG A 373 35.47 10.70 -17.98
C ARG A 373 35.99 9.61 -18.92
N VAL A 374 35.62 8.34 -18.69
CA VAL A 374 36.06 7.17 -19.47
C VAL A 374 34.99 6.69 -20.46
N GLY A 375 33.73 7.08 -20.24
CA GLY A 375 32.61 6.80 -21.15
C GLY A 375 32.91 7.24 -22.60
N GLN A 376 32.89 6.27 -23.51
CA GLN A 376 33.21 6.39 -24.94
C GLN A 376 34.64 6.82 -25.29
N GLY A 377 35.63 6.35 -24.52
CA GLY A 377 37.04 6.25 -24.96
C GLY A 377 37.42 4.92 -25.62
N MET A 378 36.67 3.84 -25.37
CA MET A 378 36.93 2.48 -25.89
C MET A 378 35.67 1.88 -26.52
N GLY A 379 35.32 2.32 -27.74
CA GLY A 379 34.24 1.70 -28.52
C GLY A 379 34.72 0.45 -29.26
N GLY A 380 33.90 -0.62 -29.28
CA GLY A 380 33.94 -1.62 -30.35
C GLY A 380 34.34 -3.07 -30.04
N LEU A 381 34.51 -3.48 -28.77
CA LEU A 381 34.95 -4.86 -28.43
C LEU A 381 34.08 -5.59 -27.39
N ALA A 382 32.75 -5.43 -27.45
CA ALA A 382 31.80 -6.20 -26.61
C ALA A 382 30.39 -6.35 -27.24
N SER A 383 30.30 -6.71 -28.51
CA SER A 383 29.01 -7.06 -29.17
C SER A 383 29.13 -8.39 -29.92
N THR A 384 28.82 -9.49 -29.24
CA THR A 384 28.77 -10.84 -29.82
C THR A 384 27.45 -11.00 -30.59
N PRO A 385 27.44 -11.04 -31.93
CA PRO A 385 26.18 -11.06 -32.67
C PRO A 385 25.56 -12.47 -32.62
N GLY A 386 24.46 -12.64 -31.88
CA GLY A 386 23.67 -13.88 -31.93
C GLY A 386 22.97 -14.34 -30.65
N LEU A 387 23.17 -13.69 -29.50
CA LEU A 387 22.40 -14.00 -28.28
C LEU A 387 20.98 -13.41 -28.35
N LEU A 388 20.05 -14.00 -27.61
CA LEU A 388 18.69 -13.46 -27.47
C LEU A 388 18.69 -12.22 -26.55
N GLU A 389 17.79 -11.27 -26.79
CA GLU A 389 17.75 -9.98 -26.03
C GLU A 389 17.54 -10.14 -24.51
N ASP A 390 16.96 -11.26 -24.08
CA ASP A 390 16.78 -11.60 -22.66
C ASP A 390 17.97 -12.43 -22.09
N GLU A 391 18.91 -12.92 -22.92
CA GLU A 391 20.13 -13.67 -22.50
C GLU A 391 21.39 -12.78 -22.38
N GLU A 392 21.54 -11.75 -23.23
CA GLU A 392 22.55 -10.71 -22.99
C GLU A 392 22.34 -10.06 -21.61
N ASP A 393 21.06 -9.89 -21.24
CA ASP A 393 20.55 -9.13 -20.09
C ASP A 393 20.98 -9.65 -18.71
N GLU A 394 21.51 -10.87 -18.64
CA GLU A 394 21.98 -11.51 -17.40
C GLU A 394 23.51 -11.61 -17.29
N ASN A 395 24.23 -11.43 -18.39
CA ASN A 395 25.67 -11.72 -18.49
C ASN A 395 26.56 -10.45 -18.54
N VAL A 396 25.96 -9.25 -18.44
CA VAL A 396 26.73 -7.99 -18.50
C VAL A 396 27.47 -7.72 -17.18
N PRO A 397 28.78 -7.41 -17.20
CA PRO A 397 29.56 -7.10 -16.00
C PRO A 397 29.02 -5.92 -15.18
N LEU A 398 29.19 -5.98 -13.85
CA LEU A 398 28.79 -4.90 -12.93
C LEU A 398 29.64 -3.62 -13.03
N ASP A 399 30.57 -3.54 -13.97
CA ASP A 399 31.43 -2.40 -14.30
C ASP A 399 31.27 -1.88 -15.73
N ASP A 400 30.33 -2.39 -16.55
CA ASP A 400 30.08 -1.77 -17.87
C ASP A 400 29.61 -0.31 -17.67
N PRO A 401 30.31 0.70 -18.24
CA PRO A 401 29.80 2.07 -18.28
C PRO A 401 28.58 2.18 -19.18
N ASN A 402 28.59 1.52 -20.35
CA ASN A 402 27.61 1.69 -21.40
C ASN A 402 26.30 0.91 -21.16
N TYR A 403 26.21 0.12 -20.10
CA TYR A 403 25.05 -0.71 -19.79
C TYR A 403 24.79 -0.78 -18.28
N PHE A 404 23.55 -0.48 -17.87
CA PHE A 404 23.10 -0.79 -16.51
C PHE A 404 21.59 -1.00 -16.39
N ARG A 405 21.17 -1.76 -15.37
CA ARG A 405 19.77 -1.99 -15.01
C ARG A 405 19.46 -1.35 -13.67
N PHE A 406 18.35 -0.61 -13.58
CA PHE A 406 17.75 -0.20 -12.31
C PHE A 406 16.27 -0.57 -12.28
N ILE A 407 15.69 -0.64 -11.09
CA ILE A 407 14.25 -0.93 -10.89
C ILE A 407 13.60 0.21 -10.12
N THR A 408 12.31 0.45 -10.36
CA THR A 408 11.60 1.60 -9.76
C THR A 408 10.12 1.32 -9.53
N SER A 409 9.58 1.86 -8.43
CA SER A 409 8.17 1.84 -8.04
C SER A 409 7.96 2.74 -6.80
N SER A 410 6.70 2.99 -6.43
CA SER A 410 6.27 3.69 -5.20
C SER A 410 5.45 2.78 -4.28
N CYS A 411 4.92 3.32 -3.18
CA CYS A 411 3.73 2.79 -2.50
C CYS A 411 3.87 1.36 -1.95
N VAL A 412 4.51 1.27 -0.78
CA VAL A 412 4.72 0.05 0.00
C VAL A 412 3.94 0.11 1.31
N LYS A 413 2.93 -0.75 1.45
CA LYS A 413 2.29 -1.04 2.73
C LYS A 413 2.53 -2.50 3.14
N PRO A 414 3.28 -2.77 4.23
CA PRO A 414 3.42 -4.12 4.78
C PRO A 414 2.08 -4.68 5.29
N ASP A 415 1.93 -6.00 5.22
CA ASP A 415 0.71 -6.74 5.62
C ASP A 415 -0.60 -6.26 4.95
N PHE A 416 -0.47 -5.68 3.75
CA PHE A 416 -1.61 -5.30 2.90
C PHE A 416 -1.49 -5.91 1.49
N PRO A 417 -2.59 -6.36 0.85
CA PRO A 417 -3.91 -6.62 1.43
C PRO A 417 -3.88 -7.61 2.58
N TYR A 418 -4.80 -7.45 3.54
CA TYR A 418 -4.77 -8.24 4.78
C TYR A 418 -5.08 -9.73 4.52
N ASN A 419 -4.23 -10.62 5.03
CA ASN A 419 -4.44 -12.05 5.08
C ASN A 419 -4.40 -12.54 6.54
N PRO A 420 -5.45 -13.22 7.05
CA PRO A 420 -5.43 -13.79 8.41
C PRO A 420 -4.20 -14.64 8.74
N SER A 421 -3.57 -15.31 7.78
CA SER A 421 -2.36 -16.12 8.04
C SER A 421 -1.15 -15.31 8.51
N GLN A 422 -1.17 -13.98 8.36
CA GLN A 422 -0.13 -13.05 8.83
C GLN A 422 -0.19 -12.81 10.35
N PHE A 423 -1.28 -13.16 11.04
CA PHE A 423 -1.34 -13.06 12.52
C PHE A 423 -1.30 -14.43 13.21
N VAL A 424 -0.48 -14.52 14.25
CA VAL A 424 -0.26 -15.72 15.08
C VAL A 424 -1.57 -16.30 15.62
N LEU A 425 -2.51 -15.48 16.09
CA LEU A 425 -3.79 -15.96 16.64
C LEU A 425 -4.64 -16.66 15.58
N TRP A 426 -4.82 -16.05 14.41
CA TRP A 426 -5.59 -16.66 13.32
C TRP A 426 -4.85 -17.83 12.69
N SER A 427 -3.53 -17.75 12.51
CA SER A 427 -2.71 -18.86 12.02
C SER A 427 -2.79 -20.09 12.93
N TRP A 428 -2.79 -19.89 14.26
CA TRP A 428 -3.04 -20.96 15.23
C TRP A 428 -4.47 -21.52 15.12
N LEU A 429 -5.50 -20.67 15.07
CA LEU A 429 -6.90 -21.10 14.90
C LEU A 429 -7.13 -21.85 13.58
N LEU A 430 -6.49 -21.43 12.49
CA LEU A 430 -6.56 -22.09 11.19
C LEU A 430 -5.87 -23.46 11.20
N ARG A 431 -4.77 -23.62 11.94
CA ARG A 431 -4.09 -24.91 12.16
C ARG A 431 -4.94 -25.92 12.96
N LEU A 432 -6.06 -25.51 13.57
CA LEU A 432 -7.05 -26.44 14.16
C LEU A 432 -8.02 -27.03 13.12
N LEU A 433 -8.01 -26.56 11.87
CA LEU A 433 -8.83 -27.09 10.78
C LEU A 433 -8.12 -28.28 10.11
N PRO A 434 -8.83 -29.40 9.80
CA PRO A 434 -8.21 -30.59 9.20
C PRO A 434 -7.50 -30.37 7.85
N SER A 435 -7.88 -29.31 7.13
CA SER A 435 -7.15 -28.80 5.97
C SER A 435 -7.53 -27.33 5.74
N PRO A 436 -6.65 -26.35 6.04
CA PRO A 436 -6.91 -24.94 5.72
C PRO A 436 -7.12 -24.72 4.22
N ALA A 437 -6.43 -25.49 3.38
CA ALA A 437 -6.53 -25.48 1.92
C ALA A 437 -7.91 -25.90 1.38
N LEU A 438 -8.77 -26.52 2.19
CA LEU A 438 -10.12 -26.92 1.79
C LEU A 438 -11.17 -25.83 2.05
N TYR A 439 -10.84 -24.78 2.81
CA TYR A 439 -11.80 -23.79 3.32
C TYR A 439 -11.40 -22.32 3.09
N LEU A 440 -10.17 -22.07 2.62
CA LEU A 440 -9.67 -20.73 2.29
C LEU A 440 -9.37 -20.62 0.78
N PRO A 441 -9.39 -19.41 0.20
CA PRO A 441 -8.84 -19.16 -1.13
C PRO A 441 -7.37 -19.59 -1.22
N ALA A 442 -6.92 -20.13 -2.35
CA ALA A 442 -5.52 -20.54 -2.53
C ALA A 442 -4.53 -19.39 -2.30
N GLU A 443 -4.90 -18.16 -2.69
CA GLU A 443 -4.18 -16.92 -2.40
C GLU A 443 -3.93 -16.68 -0.90
N TRP A 444 -4.87 -17.09 -0.05
CA TRP A 444 -4.76 -16.94 1.41
C TRP A 444 -3.94 -18.08 2.02
N VAL A 445 -3.80 -19.19 1.30
CA VAL A 445 -3.04 -20.38 1.70
C VAL A 445 -1.64 -20.32 1.08
N SER A 446 -0.82 -19.39 1.59
CA SER A 446 0.60 -19.33 1.23
C SER A 446 1.25 -20.72 1.43
N PRO A 447 2.10 -21.20 0.51
CA PRO A 447 2.83 -22.47 0.67
C PRO A 447 3.58 -22.56 2.01
N GLN A 448 3.95 -21.41 2.58
CA GLN A 448 4.69 -21.27 3.84
C GLN A 448 3.83 -21.58 5.09
N ILE A 449 2.49 -21.63 5.00
CA ILE A 449 1.60 -22.01 6.11
C ILE A 449 1.89 -23.42 6.62
N SER A 450 2.43 -24.30 5.77
CA SER A 450 2.88 -25.64 6.13
C SER A 450 3.81 -25.63 7.37
N ASN A 451 4.91 -24.86 7.29
CA ASN A 451 6.06 -25.08 8.17
C ASN A 451 6.42 -23.90 9.10
N SER A 452 6.02 -22.64 8.82
CA SER A 452 6.34 -21.51 9.73
C SER A 452 5.12 -20.99 10.50
N TRP A 453 5.38 -20.41 11.68
CA TRP A 453 4.43 -19.50 12.32
C TRP A 453 4.15 -18.29 11.41
N ALA A 454 3.11 -17.54 11.75
CA ALA A 454 2.63 -16.39 10.98
C ALA A 454 3.74 -15.36 10.76
N LYS A 455 4.19 -15.19 9.50
CA LYS A 455 5.08 -14.10 9.12
C LYS A 455 4.27 -12.81 9.04
N ARG A 456 4.57 -11.88 9.95
CA ARG A 456 4.14 -10.48 9.88
C ARG A 456 5.08 -9.66 9.01
N ASN A 457 4.63 -8.46 8.69
CA ASN A 457 5.39 -7.40 8.05
C ASN A 457 5.90 -7.84 6.67
N VAL A 458 5.08 -8.61 5.94
CA VAL A 458 5.43 -9.20 4.64
C VAL A 458 5.06 -8.23 3.52
N ILE A 459 5.92 -8.14 2.51
CA ILE A 459 5.78 -7.23 1.36
C ILE A 459 6.04 -8.03 0.08
N PRO A 460 5.01 -8.70 -0.49
CA PRO A 460 5.15 -9.55 -1.68
C PRO A 460 5.90 -8.91 -2.85
N GLY A 461 5.77 -7.59 -3.07
CA GLY A 461 6.52 -6.87 -4.12
C GLY A 461 8.04 -6.97 -3.97
N PHE A 462 8.58 -6.87 -2.75
CA PHE A 462 10.02 -7.06 -2.53
C PHE A 462 10.44 -8.54 -2.60
N ASP A 463 9.56 -9.47 -2.24
CA ASP A 463 9.83 -10.90 -2.41
C ASP A 463 9.97 -11.27 -3.90
N MET A 464 9.08 -10.74 -4.76
CA MET A 464 9.14 -10.88 -6.22
C MET A 464 10.36 -10.21 -6.87
N ILE A 465 10.92 -9.17 -6.23
CA ILE A 465 12.18 -8.52 -6.63
C ILE A 465 13.37 -9.41 -6.24
N TYR A 466 13.39 -9.93 -5.01
CA TYR A 466 14.45 -10.82 -4.53
C TYR A 466 14.55 -12.11 -5.35
N ASP A 467 13.43 -12.84 -5.52
CA ASP A 467 13.37 -14.10 -6.27
C ASP A 467 13.85 -13.96 -7.73
N ARG A 468 13.89 -12.74 -8.27
CA ARG A 468 14.23 -12.43 -9.67
C ARG A 468 15.63 -11.85 -9.84
N TYR A 469 16.03 -10.90 -9.00
CA TYR A 469 17.23 -10.08 -9.21
C TYR A 469 18.38 -10.37 -8.23
N ILE A 470 18.13 -11.13 -7.15
CA ILE A 470 19.11 -11.37 -6.07
C ILE A 470 19.32 -12.86 -5.83
N LYS A 471 18.24 -13.63 -5.72
CA LYS A 471 18.25 -15.04 -5.39
C LYS A 471 18.99 -15.87 -6.44
N ASP A 472 19.71 -16.89 -5.97
CA ASP A 472 20.49 -17.83 -6.78
C ASP A 472 21.57 -17.17 -7.67
N ARG A 473 21.89 -15.88 -7.44
CA ARG A 473 22.94 -15.11 -8.12
C ARG A 473 24.08 -14.76 -7.14
N PRO A 474 25.34 -14.69 -7.59
CA PRO A 474 26.46 -14.28 -6.74
C PRO A 474 26.43 -12.78 -6.39
N GLU A 475 25.95 -11.94 -7.30
CA GLU A 475 25.72 -10.50 -7.13
C GLU A 475 24.39 -10.11 -7.78
N PRO A 476 23.69 -9.05 -7.32
CA PRO A 476 22.40 -8.66 -7.89
C PRO A 476 22.51 -8.17 -9.35
N SER A 477 21.56 -8.54 -10.20
CA SER A 477 21.51 -8.10 -11.62
C SER A 477 20.94 -6.68 -11.82
N VAL A 478 20.88 -5.90 -10.75
CA VAL A 478 20.27 -4.56 -10.64
C VAL A 478 21.21 -3.67 -9.82
N ARG A 479 21.46 -2.44 -10.29
CA ARG A 479 22.44 -1.54 -9.65
C ARG A 479 21.88 -0.75 -8.47
N PHE A 480 20.61 -0.37 -8.55
CA PHE A 480 19.87 0.30 -7.49
C PHE A 480 18.35 0.13 -7.69
N LEU A 481 17.60 0.29 -6.59
CA LEU A 481 16.16 0.47 -6.57
C LEU A 481 15.87 1.96 -6.30
N LEU A 482 15.24 2.60 -7.28
CA LEU A 482 14.79 3.99 -7.20
C LEU A 482 13.36 4.01 -6.65
N SER A 483 13.23 4.25 -5.35
CA SER A 483 11.94 4.27 -4.65
C SER A 483 11.32 5.65 -4.76
N LEU A 484 10.11 5.74 -5.30
CA LEU A 484 9.46 7.01 -5.64
C LEU A 484 8.63 7.59 -4.47
N GLY A 485 8.93 7.14 -3.24
CA GLY A 485 8.22 7.46 -2.00
C GLY A 485 7.09 6.49 -1.63
N ASP A 486 6.27 6.90 -0.65
CA ASP A 486 5.20 6.12 -0.01
C ASP A 486 5.70 4.80 0.60
N LEU A 487 6.74 4.87 1.43
CA LEU A 487 7.38 3.71 2.06
C LEU A 487 6.79 3.33 3.42
N ILE A 488 6.21 4.28 4.17
CA ILE A 488 5.76 4.02 5.56
C ILE A 488 4.26 4.18 5.82
N TYR A 489 3.52 4.97 5.04
CA TYR A 489 2.10 5.26 5.28
C TYR A 489 1.79 5.75 6.71
N ALA A 490 2.40 6.88 7.08
CA ALA A 490 2.41 7.49 8.42
C ALA A 490 1.01 7.69 9.05
N ASP A 491 -0.03 7.76 8.22
CA ASP A 491 -1.38 8.15 8.57
C ASP A 491 -2.48 7.13 8.18
N VAL A 492 -2.12 6.02 7.55
CA VAL A 492 -3.07 5.01 7.04
C VAL A 492 -2.89 3.67 7.79
N PRO A 493 -3.93 3.07 8.40
CA PRO A 493 -5.31 3.53 8.53
C PRO A 493 -5.53 4.59 9.63
N ARG A 494 -4.47 5.01 10.34
CA ARG A 494 -4.56 6.03 11.39
C ARG A 494 -3.25 6.81 11.52
N TYR A 495 -3.37 8.12 11.75
CA TYR A 495 -2.24 8.99 12.07
C TYR A 495 -1.88 8.93 13.56
N GLY A 496 -0.59 8.71 13.86
CA GLY A 496 -0.08 8.68 15.23
C GLY A 496 0.21 10.07 15.83
N GLY A 497 0.01 11.14 15.07
CA GLY A 497 0.32 12.51 15.46
C GLY A 497 1.79 12.91 15.21
N PRO A 498 2.08 14.22 15.18
CA PRO A 498 3.39 14.78 14.83
C PRO A 498 4.42 14.54 15.94
N LYS A 499 5.01 13.34 15.97
CA LYS A 499 5.98 12.91 17.00
C LYS A 499 7.05 12.06 16.36
N ILE A 500 8.32 12.30 16.69
CA ILE A 500 9.45 11.58 16.09
C ILE A 500 9.33 10.06 16.24
N ASP A 501 8.93 9.57 17.42
CA ASP A 501 8.65 8.14 17.67
C ASP A 501 7.54 7.56 16.76
N THR A 502 6.54 8.34 16.35
CA THR A 502 5.51 7.87 15.40
C THR A 502 6.15 7.48 14.08
N TYR A 503 7.03 8.31 13.54
CA TYR A 503 7.68 8.08 12.26
C TYR A 503 8.80 7.05 12.39
N THR A 504 9.69 7.16 13.39
CA THR A 504 10.79 6.20 13.54
C THR A 504 10.29 4.80 13.84
N ARG A 505 9.17 4.62 14.55
CA ARG A 505 8.51 3.31 14.70
C ARG A 505 8.14 2.71 13.35
N LEU A 506 7.51 3.47 12.46
CA LEU A 506 7.08 2.96 11.16
C LEU A 506 8.27 2.64 10.25
N TRP A 507 9.34 3.45 10.29
CA TRP A 507 10.62 3.13 9.64
C TRP A 507 11.29 1.88 10.21
N ARG A 508 11.37 1.75 11.55
CA ARG A 508 11.89 0.55 12.23
C ARG A 508 11.07 -0.68 11.85
N ASN A 509 9.75 -0.58 11.79
CA ASN A 509 8.92 -1.67 11.31
C ASN A 509 9.24 -1.98 9.83
N LEU A 510 9.23 -1.01 8.91
CA LEU A 510 9.58 -1.26 7.49
C LEU A 510 10.94 -1.97 7.34
N PHE A 511 11.99 -1.47 7.98
CA PHE A 511 13.35 -2.05 7.91
C PHE A 511 13.47 -3.41 8.64
N ALA A 512 12.57 -3.72 9.58
CA ALA A 512 12.44 -5.05 10.17
C ALA A 512 11.62 -6.04 9.33
N SER A 513 11.10 -5.64 8.16
CA SER A 513 10.42 -6.56 7.23
C SER A 513 11.42 -7.58 6.65
N PRO A 514 11.17 -8.89 6.76
CA PRO A 514 12.00 -9.89 6.08
C PRO A 514 12.00 -9.70 4.55
N SER A 515 10.88 -9.22 3.99
CA SER A 515 10.74 -8.95 2.56
C SER A 515 11.57 -7.75 2.12
N PHE A 516 11.56 -6.64 2.86
CA PHE A 516 12.40 -5.48 2.51
C PHE A 516 13.88 -5.73 2.80
N LYS A 517 14.21 -6.38 3.93
CA LYS A 517 15.59 -6.61 4.39
C LYS A 517 16.43 -7.42 3.39
N ARG A 518 15.86 -8.48 2.82
CA ARG A 518 16.54 -9.29 1.78
C ARG A 518 16.84 -8.51 0.49
N VAL A 519 16.18 -7.36 0.27
CA VAL A 519 16.45 -6.45 -0.85
C VAL A 519 17.43 -5.34 -0.45
N PHE A 520 17.18 -4.55 0.60
CA PHE A 520 17.99 -3.36 0.89
C PHE A 520 19.41 -3.67 1.38
N GLU A 521 19.67 -4.84 1.98
CA GLU A 521 21.03 -5.26 2.36
C GLU A 521 21.87 -5.72 1.15
N LYS A 522 21.28 -5.77 -0.05
CA LYS A 522 21.89 -6.27 -1.30
C LYS A 522 21.86 -5.24 -2.44
N ILE A 523 20.76 -4.52 -2.60
CA ILE A 523 20.55 -3.50 -3.64
C ILE A 523 20.47 -2.11 -2.99
N PRO A 524 21.34 -1.15 -3.36
CA PRO A 524 21.19 0.27 -3.04
C PRO A 524 19.77 0.77 -3.29
N THR A 525 19.07 1.16 -2.22
CA THR A 525 17.65 1.58 -2.28
C THR A 525 17.51 3.01 -1.77
N PHE A 526 17.15 3.96 -2.63
CA PHE A 526 17.01 5.39 -2.33
C PHE A 526 16.05 6.08 -3.30
N GLY A 527 15.72 7.34 -3.07
CA GLY A 527 14.87 8.14 -3.95
C GLY A 527 14.23 9.34 -3.22
N PRO A 528 13.26 10.04 -3.85
CA PRO A 528 12.60 11.20 -3.26
C PRO A 528 11.76 10.87 -2.02
N LEU A 529 11.32 11.94 -1.37
CA LEU A 529 10.27 11.99 -0.36
C LEU A 529 8.89 12.05 -1.05
N ASP A 530 7.87 11.40 -0.49
CA ASP A 530 6.47 11.65 -0.86
C ASP A 530 5.62 11.98 0.38
N ASP A 531 4.32 12.21 0.22
CA ASP A 531 3.51 12.69 1.33
C ASP A 531 3.20 11.66 2.41
N HIS A 532 3.07 10.37 2.12
CA HIS A 532 2.78 9.37 3.14
C HIS A 532 3.99 9.05 4.06
N GLU A 533 5.14 9.66 3.82
CA GLU A 533 6.23 9.80 4.81
C GLU A 533 5.90 10.83 5.91
N ILE A 534 4.96 11.74 5.65
CA ILE A 534 4.52 12.85 6.49
C ILE A 534 3.06 12.65 6.91
N LYS A 535 2.14 12.80 5.95
CA LYS A 535 0.67 12.73 6.00
C LYS A 535 0.10 12.99 4.57
N ASN A 536 -0.94 12.28 4.17
CA ASN A 536 -1.66 12.39 2.87
C ASN A 536 -1.87 13.87 2.43
N ASN A 537 -1.53 14.17 1.18
CA ASN A 537 -1.51 15.46 0.48
C ASN A 537 -0.67 16.57 1.16
N ALA A 538 0.41 16.22 1.86
CA ALA A 538 1.29 17.22 2.50
C ALA A 538 1.87 18.23 1.49
N ALA A 539 1.72 19.52 1.78
CA ALA A 539 2.34 20.63 1.07
C ALA A 539 3.00 21.54 2.11
N GLY A 540 4.26 21.94 1.88
CA GLY A 540 5.09 22.57 2.91
C GLY A 540 4.88 24.07 3.08
N GLN A 541 4.55 24.80 2.02
CA GLN A 541 4.26 26.24 2.12
C GLN A 541 2.90 26.48 2.78
N LEU A 542 2.71 27.66 3.38
CA LEU A 542 1.44 28.14 3.95
C LEU A 542 0.77 27.22 5.00
N THR A 543 1.52 26.28 5.61
CA THR A 543 0.98 25.32 6.59
C THR A 543 1.33 25.60 8.05
N GLU A 544 1.93 26.75 8.37
CA GLU A 544 2.20 27.16 9.76
C GLU A 544 0.92 27.14 10.62
N GLY A 545 1.03 26.64 11.86
CA GLY A 545 -0.12 26.46 12.76
C GLY A 545 -1.13 25.38 12.35
N THR A 546 -0.91 24.65 11.24
CA THR A 546 -1.78 23.54 10.83
C THR A 546 -1.23 22.17 11.27
N ALA A 547 -2.13 21.20 11.43
CA ALA A 547 -1.80 19.79 11.66
C ALA A 547 -1.18 19.07 10.43
N VAL A 548 -0.69 19.83 9.43
CA VAL A 548 0.19 19.36 8.33
C VAL A 548 1.58 19.98 8.53
N GLY A 549 1.68 21.29 8.79
CA GLY A 549 2.94 21.96 9.13
C GLY A 549 3.64 21.35 10.35
N GLU A 550 2.88 21.02 11.41
CA GLU A 550 3.40 20.30 12.58
C GLU A 550 4.02 18.93 12.24
N ALA A 551 3.59 18.28 11.15
CA ALA A 551 4.05 16.96 10.76
C ALA A 551 5.44 16.97 10.12
N PHE A 552 5.78 18.03 9.36
CA PHE A 552 7.00 18.10 8.55
C PHE A 552 8.28 17.90 9.37
N GLY A 553 8.45 18.60 10.49
CA GLY A 553 9.69 18.53 11.29
C GLY A 553 10.03 17.09 11.74
N PRO A 554 9.15 16.41 12.49
CA PRO A 554 9.36 15.02 12.91
C PRO A 554 9.43 14.02 11.75
N ALA A 555 8.67 14.25 10.67
CA ALA A 555 8.67 13.37 9.49
C ALA A 555 10.00 13.46 8.71
N LEU A 556 10.45 14.67 8.38
CA LEU A 556 11.72 14.92 7.68
C LEU A 556 12.93 14.46 8.50
N GLN A 557 12.90 14.60 9.82
CA GLN A 557 13.93 14.06 10.71
C GLN A 557 14.02 12.53 10.58
N ALA A 558 12.89 11.82 10.66
CA ALA A 558 12.89 10.36 10.55
C ALA A 558 13.21 9.86 9.13
N TRP A 559 12.66 10.50 8.09
CA TRP A 559 12.99 10.20 6.70
C TRP A 559 14.49 10.42 6.44
N SER A 560 15.07 11.51 6.94
CA SER A 560 16.51 11.78 6.80
C SER A 560 17.37 10.73 7.49
N GLN A 561 17.00 10.28 8.70
CA GLN A 561 17.70 9.22 9.44
C GLN A 561 17.70 7.88 8.69
N TYR A 562 16.54 7.46 8.17
CA TYR A 562 16.33 6.13 7.63
C TYR A 562 16.53 6.01 6.11
N PHE A 563 16.23 7.03 5.32
CA PHE A 563 16.17 6.93 3.86
C PHE A 563 16.88 8.08 3.12
N GLY A 564 16.60 9.33 3.49
CA GLY A 564 17.14 10.51 2.82
C GLY A 564 18.67 10.61 2.85
N SER A 565 19.29 10.49 4.04
CA SER A 565 20.75 10.66 4.19
C SER A 565 21.57 9.61 3.43
N VAL A 566 20.99 8.44 3.12
CA VAL A 566 21.67 7.34 2.41
C VAL A 566 21.52 7.43 0.89
N GLY A 567 20.64 8.29 0.37
CA GLY A 567 20.61 8.68 -1.04
C GLY A 567 21.73 9.66 -1.41
N PRO A 568 21.78 10.12 -2.66
CA PRO A 568 22.71 11.16 -3.10
C PRO A 568 22.61 12.43 -2.25
N ASP A 569 23.73 13.15 -2.10
CA ASP A 569 23.74 14.41 -1.34
C ASP A 569 22.85 15.48 -2.00
N PRO A 570 22.14 16.31 -1.21
CA PRO A 570 21.31 17.39 -1.76
C PRO A 570 22.18 18.50 -2.36
N LEU A 571 21.63 19.21 -3.36
CA LEU A 571 22.40 20.23 -4.08
C LEU A 571 22.72 21.47 -3.23
N SER A 572 21.87 21.78 -2.25
CA SER A 572 22.04 22.85 -1.27
C SER A 572 21.79 22.33 0.16
N PRO A 573 22.51 22.83 1.19
CA PRO A 573 22.25 22.47 2.59
C PRO A 573 20.81 22.76 3.01
N GLY A 574 20.18 21.82 3.72
CA GLY A 574 18.79 21.96 4.18
C GLY A 574 17.73 21.73 3.10
N LYS A 575 18.10 21.26 1.91
CA LYS A 575 17.16 20.82 0.86
C LYS A 575 17.10 19.29 0.76
N HIS A 576 16.08 18.78 0.07
CA HIS A 576 15.88 17.33 -0.13
C HIS A 576 15.95 16.90 -1.60
N TYR A 577 16.03 17.84 -2.55
CA TYR A 577 16.32 17.55 -3.96
C TYR A 577 17.82 17.31 -4.19
N SER A 578 18.15 16.37 -5.08
CA SER A 578 19.52 15.89 -5.31
C SER A 578 19.74 15.49 -6.77
N ALA A 579 20.99 15.39 -7.21
CA ALA A 579 21.32 14.92 -8.56
C ALA A 579 22.50 13.94 -8.55
N PHE A 580 22.42 12.89 -9.37
CA PHE A 580 23.44 11.85 -9.46
C PHE A 580 23.61 11.36 -10.91
N ARG A 581 24.65 10.54 -11.18
CA ARG A 581 24.98 10.10 -12.54
C ARG A 581 25.55 8.68 -12.54
N TYR A 582 25.02 7.82 -13.41
CA TYR A 582 25.74 6.62 -13.84
C TYR A 582 26.50 6.99 -15.12
N GLY A 583 27.81 7.23 -14.97
CA GLY A 583 28.74 7.59 -16.04
C GLY A 583 28.30 8.78 -16.91
N ASN A 584 28.38 8.58 -18.24
CA ASN A 584 27.83 9.48 -19.27
C ASN A 584 26.47 8.99 -19.80
N GLU A 585 25.96 7.89 -19.27
CA GLU A 585 24.86 7.16 -19.88
C GLU A 585 23.52 7.67 -19.38
N ALA A 586 23.42 7.94 -18.07
CA ALA A 586 22.27 8.56 -17.46
C ALA A 586 22.68 9.59 -16.40
N ALA A 587 22.13 10.80 -16.50
CA ALA A 587 22.07 11.75 -15.40
C ALA A 587 20.67 11.75 -14.79
N PHE A 588 20.60 11.80 -13.47
CA PHE A 588 19.37 11.78 -12.68
C PHE A 588 19.21 13.08 -11.89
N PHE A 589 17.98 13.56 -11.77
CA PHE A 589 17.59 14.63 -10.84
C PHE A 589 16.38 14.18 -10.02
N ASN A 590 16.51 14.12 -8.71
CA ASN A 590 15.45 13.81 -7.77
C ASN A 590 14.80 15.13 -7.32
N PHE A 591 13.52 15.33 -7.65
CA PHE A 591 12.74 16.42 -7.11
C PHE A 591 12.37 16.16 -5.64
N ASP A 592 12.37 17.23 -4.85
CA ASP A 592 11.44 17.39 -3.73
C ASP A 592 10.16 18.00 -4.29
N THR A 593 9.03 17.34 -4.06
CA THR A 593 7.71 17.69 -4.58
C THR A 593 6.74 18.10 -3.45
N ARG A 594 7.20 18.11 -2.19
CA ARG A 594 6.33 18.25 -1.02
C ARG A 594 6.74 19.41 -0.11
N THR A 595 8.03 19.67 0.15
CA THR A 595 8.42 20.70 1.14
C THR A 595 8.32 22.14 0.63
N GLN A 596 8.47 22.37 -0.67
CA GLN A 596 8.33 23.70 -1.28
C GLN A 596 6.98 23.89 -1.98
N ARG A 597 6.10 22.89 -1.94
CA ARG A 597 4.81 22.91 -2.63
C ARG A 597 3.80 23.82 -1.93
N THR A 598 3.07 24.61 -2.71
CA THR A 598 1.91 25.42 -2.28
C THR A 598 0.67 24.52 -2.11
N PRO A 599 -0.16 24.67 -1.06
CA PRO A 599 -1.37 23.85 -0.91
C PRO A 599 -2.39 24.12 -2.02
N SER A 600 -2.83 23.09 -2.74
CA SER A 600 -3.81 23.22 -3.82
C SER A 600 -5.26 23.05 -3.37
N THR A 601 -6.16 23.84 -3.97
CA THR A 601 -7.63 23.69 -3.92
C THR A 601 -8.22 22.97 -5.14
N GLY A 602 -7.38 22.65 -6.14
CA GLY A 602 -7.67 21.73 -7.24
C GLY A 602 -8.27 22.35 -8.49
N TYR A 603 -8.04 21.68 -9.64
CA TYR A 603 -8.63 22.09 -10.91
C TYR A 603 -10.08 21.61 -11.05
N THR A 604 -11.02 22.55 -11.14
CA THR A 604 -12.48 22.28 -11.27
C THR A 604 -12.81 21.61 -12.60
N GLY A 605 -12.20 22.08 -13.69
CA GLY A 605 -12.35 21.55 -15.04
C GLY A 605 -13.41 22.23 -15.90
N GLU A 606 -13.91 23.40 -15.50
CA GLU A 606 -14.86 24.19 -16.31
C GLU A 606 -14.15 25.28 -17.15
N GLU A 607 -13.16 26.00 -16.60
CA GLU A 607 -12.25 26.92 -17.33
C GLU A 607 -10.81 26.86 -16.78
N GLU A 608 -9.79 27.12 -17.60
CA GLU A 608 -8.36 27.07 -17.18
C GLU A 608 -7.97 28.17 -16.16
N ASP A 609 -8.75 29.25 -16.05
CA ASP A 609 -8.49 30.41 -15.17
C ASP A 609 -8.82 30.14 -13.68
N ASP A 610 -9.55 29.06 -13.37
CA ASP A 610 -10.10 28.76 -12.03
C ASP A 610 -9.03 28.34 -10.98
N LEU A 611 -7.75 28.34 -11.36
CA LEU A 611 -6.59 27.87 -10.58
C LEU A 611 -6.21 28.76 -9.37
N GLN A 612 -6.91 29.87 -9.12
CA GLN A 612 -6.37 30.97 -8.31
C GLN A 612 -6.79 30.97 -6.83
N HIS A 613 -7.89 30.29 -6.46
CA HIS A 613 -8.46 30.44 -5.10
C HIS A 613 -7.80 29.49 -4.07
N ILE A 614 -6.51 29.70 -3.82
CA ILE A 614 -5.76 29.12 -2.69
C ILE A 614 -5.80 30.11 -1.52
N PRO A 615 -6.33 29.72 -0.34
CA PRO A 615 -6.35 30.60 0.84
C PRO A 615 -4.93 31.03 1.25
N GLY A 616 -4.61 32.30 1.00
CA GLY A 616 -3.31 32.92 1.32
C GLY A 616 -2.44 33.32 0.13
N ALA A 617 -2.67 32.79 -1.08
CA ALA A 617 -1.91 33.17 -2.28
C ALA A 617 -2.31 34.56 -2.83
N GLU A 618 -3.52 35.04 -2.48
CA GLU A 618 -4.01 36.38 -2.87
C GLU A 618 -3.24 37.53 -2.17
N ASP A 619 -2.54 37.27 -1.07
CA ASP A 619 -1.75 38.27 -0.32
C ASP A 619 -0.30 38.46 -0.86
N ASP A 620 0.25 37.49 -1.60
CA ASP A 620 1.61 37.59 -2.18
C ASP A 620 1.64 37.67 -3.72
N GLY A 621 0.57 37.23 -4.40
CA GLY A 621 0.42 37.32 -5.84
C GLY A 621 1.33 36.37 -6.64
N LEU A 622 1.86 35.32 -6.02
CA LEU A 622 2.73 34.34 -6.67
C LEU A 622 1.92 33.14 -7.25
N PRO A 623 2.30 32.61 -8.42
CA PRO A 623 1.64 31.45 -8.99
C PRO A 623 1.94 30.18 -8.18
N PRO A 624 1.00 29.21 -8.10
CA PRO A 624 1.21 27.97 -7.34
C PRO A 624 2.40 27.16 -7.87
N THR A 625 3.22 26.63 -6.95
CA THR A 625 4.47 25.92 -7.27
C THR A 625 4.55 24.55 -6.58
N VAL A 626 5.27 23.60 -7.21
CA VAL A 626 5.63 22.30 -6.64
C VAL A 626 7.06 22.34 -6.11
N LEU A 627 7.98 22.97 -6.85
CA LEU A 627 9.43 22.92 -6.58
C LEU A 627 9.93 24.11 -5.75
N GLY A 628 9.24 25.25 -5.81
CA GLY A 628 9.81 26.54 -5.42
C GLY A 628 10.91 27.03 -6.38
N GLN A 629 11.14 28.35 -6.37
CA GLN A 629 12.01 29.00 -7.36
C GLN A 629 13.46 28.48 -7.35
N GLU A 630 14.05 28.24 -6.16
CA GLU A 630 15.44 27.80 -6.03
C GLU A 630 15.70 26.42 -6.68
N GLN A 631 14.81 25.46 -6.42
CA GLN A 631 14.91 24.11 -7.01
C GLN A 631 14.63 24.13 -8.52
N LYS A 632 13.71 25.00 -8.98
CA LYS A 632 13.47 25.23 -10.42
C LYS A 632 14.72 25.78 -11.11
N ASP A 633 15.37 26.79 -10.55
CA ASP A 633 16.60 27.35 -11.10
C ASP A 633 17.77 26.35 -11.07
N ASP A 634 17.90 25.55 -10.01
CA ASP A 634 18.89 24.47 -9.91
C ASP A 634 18.62 23.35 -10.93
N PHE A 635 17.37 22.97 -11.13
CA PHE A 635 16.96 21.97 -12.14
C PHE A 635 17.27 22.44 -13.55
N ILE A 636 16.91 23.66 -13.92
CA ILE A 636 17.21 24.22 -15.25
C ILE A 636 18.74 24.36 -15.45
N ARG A 637 19.50 24.72 -14.41
CA ARG A 637 20.97 24.76 -14.45
C ARG A 637 21.58 23.37 -14.64
N TRP A 638 21.08 22.36 -13.93
CA TRP A 638 21.45 20.95 -14.13
C TRP A 638 21.14 20.50 -15.55
N LEU A 639 19.91 20.71 -16.02
CA LEU A 639 19.40 20.27 -17.32
C LEU A 639 20.29 20.77 -18.46
N ARG A 640 20.63 22.07 -18.44
CA ARG A 640 21.54 22.71 -19.40
C ARG A 640 22.96 22.14 -19.34
N ALA A 641 23.47 21.75 -18.17
CA ALA A 641 24.77 21.10 -18.01
C ALA A 641 24.79 19.62 -18.48
N VAL A 642 23.70 18.88 -18.28
CA VAL A 642 23.62 17.45 -18.66
C VAL A 642 23.20 17.22 -20.12
N ASN A 643 22.49 18.16 -20.77
CA ASN A 643 21.98 18.00 -22.15
C ASN A 643 23.05 17.48 -23.13
N ASN A 644 24.28 18.00 -23.06
CA ASN A 644 25.42 17.63 -23.91
C ASN A 644 26.53 16.84 -23.16
N THR A 645 26.25 16.31 -21.96
CA THR A 645 27.23 15.49 -21.20
C THR A 645 26.64 14.18 -20.65
N ALA A 646 25.34 13.93 -20.81
CA ALA A 646 24.72 12.64 -20.51
C ALA A 646 23.77 12.22 -21.66
N THR A 647 23.80 10.94 -22.04
CA THR A 647 22.97 10.41 -23.12
C THR A 647 21.49 10.49 -22.76
N PHE A 648 21.08 9.86 -21.65
CA PHE A 648 19.73 9.96 -21.08
C PHE A 648 19.68 10.95 -19.92
N LYS A 649 18.58 11.69 -19.82
CA LYS A 649 18.27 12.58 -18.69
C LYS A 649 17.02 12.04 -18.01
N ILE A 650 17.13 11.65 -16.75
CA ILE A 650 16.07 11.00 -15.98
C ILE A 650 15.65 11.93 -14.84
N VAL A 651 14.40 12.40 -14.91
CA VAL A 651 13.79 13.24 -13.88
C VAL A 651 12.96 12.34 -12.99
N VAL A 652 13.16 12.43 -11.68
CA VAL A 652 12.48 11.60 -10.69
C VAL A 652 11.56 12.49 -9.87
N SER A 653 10.26 12.30 -10.04
CA SER A 653 9.19 12.94 -9.29
C SER A 653 8.55 11.89 -8.39
N SER A 654 7.92 12.30 -7.29
CA SER A 654 7.05 11.39 -6.53
C SER A 654 5.67 11.31 -7.17
N VAL A 655 5.03 12.46 -7.37
CA VAL A 655 3.72 12.63 -8.04
C VAL A 655 3.82 12.66 -9.57
N PRO A 656 2.78 12.24 -10.33
CA PRO A 656 2.79 12.24 -11.79
C PRO A 656 2.83 13.64 -12.41
N PHE A 657 3.64 13.78 -13.46
CA PHE A 657 3.73 14.96 -14.31
C PHE A 657 2.59 15.02 -15.33
N SER A 658 1.97 13.88 -15.68
CA SER A 658 0.86 13.80 -16.62
C SER A 658 -0.48 14.22 -16.02
N THR A 659 -1.24 14.99 -16.81
CA THR A 659 -2.59 15.46 -16.49
C THR A 659 -3.68 14.40 -16.68
N LEU A 660 -3.37 13.24 -17.28
CA LEU A 660 -4.37 12.24 -17.67
C LEU A 660 -5.12 11.62 -16.49
N PHE A 661 -4.50 11.52 -15.31
CA PHE A 661 -5.19 11.09 -14.09
C PHE A 661 -6.27 12.10 -13.67
N ALA A 662 -5.89 13.38 -13.53
CA ALA A 662 -6.78 14.47 -13.11
C ALA A 662 -7.99 14.69 -14.04
N ARG A 663 -7.82 14.41 -15.35
CA ARG A 663 -8.94 14.44 -16.33
C ARG A 663 -9.97 13.34 -16.14
N SER A 664 -9.74 12.37 -15.25
CA SER A 664 -10.78 11.46 -14.81
C SER A 664 -11.90 12.23 -14.09
N THR A 665 -13.14 11.76 -14.23
CA THR A 665 -14.27 12.20 -13.40
C THR A 665 -14.32 11.47 -12.05
N LEU A 666 -13.43 10.50 -11.82
CA LEU A 666 -13.39 9.66 -10.62
C LEU A 666 -12.10 9.85 -9.79
N ASP A 667 -10.97 10.16 -10.42
CA ASP A 667 -9.72 10.52 -9.73
C ASP A 667 -9.71 12.01 -9.38
N VAL A 668 -10.53 12.38 -8.39
CA VAL A 668 -10.62 13.77 -7.90
C VAL A 668 -9.31 14.20 -7.23
N ASP A 669 -8.63 13.27 -6.56
CA ASP A 669 -7.41 13.57 -5.80
C ASP A 669 -6.23 13.93 -6.72
N ALA A 670 -6.12 13.31 -7.92
CA ALA A 670 -5.12 13.69 -8.90
C ALA A 670 -5.23 15.16 -9.38
N ARG A 671 -6.42 15.77 -9.26
CA ARG A 671 -6.65 17.20 -9.58
C ARG A 671 -6.09 18.16 -8.52
N MET A 672 -5.79 17.63 -7.33
CA MET A 672 -5.26 18.36 -6.18
C MET A 672 -3.74 18.17 -6.08
N ASP A 673 -3.31 16.91 -6.17
CA ASP A 673 -2.03 16.47 -5.62
C ASP A 673 -0.94 16.25 -6.68
N SER A 674 -1.33 16.01 -7.94
CA SER A 674 -0.39 15.87 -9.07
C SER A 674 -0.02 17.22 -9.70
N TRP A 675 0.94 17.19 -10.64
CA TRP A 675 1.30 18.36 -11.46
C TRP A 675 0.14 18.96 -12.27
N ALA A 676 -0.99 18.26 -12.39
CA ALA A 676 -2.21 18.81 -13.00
C ALA A 676 -2.80 20.02 -12.25
N ALA A 677 -2.46 20.22 -10.98
CA ALA A 677 -2.86 21.41 -10.22
C ALA A 677 -1.90 22.60 -10.39
N TYR A 678 -0.76 22.42 -11.06
CA TYR A 678 0.35 23.38 -11.13
C TYR A 678 0.74 23.65 -12.59
N LEU A 679 -0.27 23.81 -13.46
CA LEU A 679 -0.11 23.85 -14.92
C LEU A 679 0.84 24.96 -15.41
N SER A 680 0.94 26.08 -14.69
CA SER A 680 1.86 27.17 -15.02
C SER A 680 3.32 26.72 -14.90
N GLU A 681 3.77 26.29 -13.71
CA GLU A 681 5.14 25.80 -13.50
C GLU A 681 5.45 24.55 -14.34
N ARG A 682 4.47 23.65 -14.49
CA ARG A 682 4.57 22.50 -15.39
C ARG A 682 4.90 22.92 -16.83
N SER A 683 4.28 24.00 -17.31
CA SER A 683 4.48 24.53 -18.67
C SER A 683 5.77 25.35 -18.80
N GLU A 684 6.26 25.99 -17.73
CA GLU A 684 7.62 26.53 -17.68
C GLU A 684 8.66 25.42 -17.87
N LEU A 685 8.53 24.30 -17.16
CA LEU A 685 9.47 23.19 -17.24
C LEU A 685 9.42 22.48 -18.60
N MET A 686 8.24 22.25 -19.17
CA MET A 686 8.12 21.61 -20.49
C MET A 686 8.79 22.44 -21.61
N ARG A 687 8.74 23.77 -21.54
CA ARG A 687 9.40 24.66 -22.51
C ARG A 687 10.93 24.58 -22.50
N GLU A 688 11.56 24.06 -21.44
CA GLU A 688 12.99 23.73 -21.44
C GLU A 688 13.24 22.25 -21.79
N LEU A 689 12.39 21.33 -21.30
CA LEU A 689 12.58 19.88 -21.48
C LEU A 689 12.43 19.41 -22.94
N GLU A 690 11.55 20.03 -23.73
CA GLU A 690 11.35 19.67 -25.14
C GLU A 690 12.55 19.94 -26.06
N TYR A 691 13.50 20.79 -25.63
CA TYR A 691 14.75 21.06 -26.36
C TYR A 691 15.91 20.16 -25.89
N VAL A 692 15.62 19.15 -25.07
CA VAL A 692 16.61 18.21 -24.52
C VAL A 692 16.37 16.82 -25.09
N LYS A 693 17.38 16.25 -25.73
CA LYS A 693 17.36 14.86 -26.22
C LYS A 693 17.17 13.89 -25.05
N ASN A 694 16.34 12.86 -25.22
CA ASN A 694 16.29 11.69 -24.35
C ASN A 694 15.90 11.97 -22.89
N VAL A 695 14.81 12.71 -22.68
CA VAL A 695 14.23 12.93 -21.35
C VAL A 695 13.23 11.84 -21.01
N LEU A 696 13.43 11.21 -19.85
CA LEU A 696 12.49 10.32 -19.18
C LEU A 696 12.08 10.95 -17.85
N ILE A 697 10.78 11.05 -17.58
CA ILE A 697 10.23 11.31 -16.24
C ILE A 697 9.81 9.97 -15.63
N ILE A 698 10.08 9.77 -14.35
CA ILE A 698 9.62 8.62 -13.56
C ILE A 698 8.85 9.15 -12.35
N SER A 699 7.67 8.60 -12.10
CA SER A 699 6.73 9.03 -11.05
C SER A 699 5.97 7.84 -10.43
N GLY A 700 5.30 8.08 -9.30
CA GLY A 700 4.69 7.06 -8.44
C GLY A 700 3.25 7.42 -8.06
N ASP A 701 2.97 7.38 -6.75
CA ASP A 701 1.76 7.91 -6.09
C ASP A 701 0.39 7.29 -6.52
N ARG A 702 -0.07 7.40 -7.76
CA ARG A 702 -1.46 7.09 -8.21
C ARG A 702 -1.92 5.61 -8.18
N HIS A 703 -1.15 4.70 -7.58
CA HIS A 703 -1.43 3.24 -7.44
C HIS A 703 -1.78 2.51 -8.77
N GLN A 704 -1.30 3.06 -9.89
CA GLN A 704 -1.55 2.59 -11.25
C GLN A 704 -0.23 2.60 -12.03
N PHE A 705 -0.21 1.95 -13.20
CA PHE A 705 0.84 2.18 -14.19
C PHE A 705 0.30 3.02 -15.35
N LEU A 706 1.03 4.09 -15.71
CA LEU A 706 0.76 4.94 -16.86
C LEU A 706 2.08 5.30 -17.56
N ALA A 707 2.11 5.13 -18.88
CA ALA A 707 3.13 5.69 -19.76
C ALA A 707 2.50 6.77 -20.65
N THR A 708 3.11 7.95 -20.67
CA THR A 708 2.63 9.14 -21.40
C THR A 708 3.74 9.76 -22.24
N SER A 709 3.41 10.21 -23.44
CA SER A 709 4.22 11.12 -24.25
C SER A 709 3.77 12.56 -23.96
N LEU A 710 4.67 13.35 -23.39
CA LEU A 710 4.41 14.71 -22.92
C LEU A 710 4.94 15.77 -23.91
N ARG A 711 4.19 16.86 -24.05
CA ARG A 711 4.44 18.04 -24.90
C ARG A 711 4.03 19.33 -24.19
N SER A 712 4.56 20.46 -24.63
CA SER A 712 4.15 21.80 -24.15
C SER A 712 2.80 22.26 -24.72
N GLY A 713 2.40 21.78 -25.90
CA GLY A 713 1.24 22.28 -26.64
C GLY A 713 1.51 23.52 -27.50
N GLU A 714 2.76 24.01 -27.55
CA GLU A 714 3.17 25.09 -28.45
C GLU A 714 3.28 24.63 -29.92
N ASP A 715 3.50 25.59 -30.83
CA ASP A 715 3.46 25.43 -32.30
C ASP A 715 3.99 24.07 -32.83
N PRO A 716 3.11 23.23 -33.43
CA PRO A 716 3.47 21.89 -33.91
C PRO A 716 4.40 21.89 -35.14
N ASN A 717 4.71 23.06 -35.72
CA ASN A 717 5.70 23.20 -36.78
C ASN A 717 7.15 23.32 -36.27
N VAL A 718 7.36 23.32 -34.95
CA VAL A 718 8.70 23.35 -34.33
C VAL A 718 9.19 21.93 -34.03
N ASP A 719 10.36 21.56 -34.56
CA ASP A 719 11.01 20.29 -34.23
C ASP A 719 11.41 20.23 -32.74
N ARG A 720 10.73 19.34 -31.98
CA ARG A 720 10.90 19.19 -30.53
C ARG A 720 11.00 17.73 -30.11
N TYR A 721 11.85 17.42 -29.13
CA TYR A 721 11.95 16.08 -28.57
C TYR A 721 10.76 15.77 -27.65
N THR A 722 10.17 14.58 -27.79
CA THR A 722 9.11 14.10 -26.89
C THR A 722 9.71 13.67 -25.55
N VAL A 723 9.18 14.22 -24.47
CA VAL A 723 9.45 13.76 -23.10
C VAL A 723 8.57 12.53 -22.84
N THR A 724 9.13 11.43 -22.34
CA THR A 724 8.34 10.26 -21.94
C THR A 724 8.20 10.21 -20.43
N GLU A 725 7.00 9.96 -19.90
CA GLU A 725 6.79 9.65 -18.48
C GLU A 725 6.45 8.18 -18.27
N LEU A 726 6.94 7.62 -17.16
CA LEU A 726 6.51 6.35 -16.58
C LEU A 726 6.06 6.58 -15.12
N CYS A 727 4.75 6.63 -14.89
CA CYS A 727 4.14 6.52 -13.56
C CYS A 727 4.02 5.03 -13.20
N VAL A 728 4.55 4.63 -12.04
CA VAL A 728 4.77 3.22 -11.67
C VAL A 728 4.40 2.96 -10.20
N GLY A 729 3.20 2.45 -9.95
CA GLY A 729 2.84 1.95 -8.63
C GLY A 729 1.58 1.07 -8.55
N PRO A 730 1.29 0.47 -7.38
CA PRO A 730 2.16 0.43 -6.20
C PRO A 730 3.08 -0.80 -6.23
N LEU A 731 4.19 -0.78 -5.51
CA LEU A 731 5.01 -1.97 -5.29
C LEU A 731 4.29 -2.98 -4.38
N ASN A 732 3.56 -2.50 -3.37
CA ASN A 732 2.71 -3.35 -2.55
C ASN A 732 1.60 -2.55 -1.84
N MET A 733 0.51 -2.28 -2.54
CA MET A 733 -0.68 -1.59 -1.99
C MET A 733 -1.91 -2.05 -2.77
N PHE A 734 -2.97 -1.24 -2.86
CA PHE A 734 -4.12 -1.55 -3.70
C PHE A 734 -3.97 -1.07 -5.14
N ALA A 735 -4.77 -1.64 -6.05
CA ALA A 735 -5.00 -1.01 -7.34
C ALA A 735 -6.09 0.07 -7.20
N LEU A 736 -5.92 1.20 -7.88
CA LEU A 736 -7.02 2.11 -8.21
C LEU A 736 -7.54 1.76 -9.63
N PRO A 737 -8.65 1.02 -9.76
CA PRO A 737 -9.22 0.61 -11.05
C PRO A 737 -9.99 1.76 -11.74
N ILE A 738 -9.42 2.96 -11.75
CA ILE A 738 -10.03 4.17 -12.30
C ILE A 738 -9.59 4.35 -13.75
N SER A 739 -10.51 4.75 -14.62
CA SER A 739 -10.19 5.20 -15.98
C SER A 739 -9.58 6.61 -15.94
N ILE A 740 -8.40 6.78 -16.54
CA ILE A 740 -7.84 8.09 -16.89
C ILE A 740 -8.73 8.82 -17.90
N GLY A 741 -8.54 10.13 -18.04
CA GLY A 741 -9.16 10.94 -19.09
C GLY A 741 -8.51 10.73 -20.47
N GLU A 742 -9.11 11.35 -21.49
CA GLU A 742 -8.63 11.27 -22.87
C GLU A 742 -7.32 12.06 -23.10
N SER A 743 -6.60 11.66 -24.15
CA SER A 743 -5.35 12.31 -24.57
C SER A 743 -5.60 13.71 -25.12
N SER A 744 -4.66 14.62 -24.87
CA SER A 744 -4.60 15.95 -25.48
C SER A 744 -3.38 16.10 -26.38
N GLU A 745 -3.25 17.27 -26.99
CA GLU A 745 -2.06 17.74 -27.70
C GLU A 745 -0.82 17.76 -26.79
N THR A 746 -1.02 18.13 -25.51
CA THR A 746 -0.02 18.13 -24.43
C THR A 746 0.32 16.75 -23.87
N ASP A 747 -0.67 15.86 -23.69
CA ASP A 747 -0.52 14.61 -22.95
C ASP A 747 -1.12 13.45 -23.75
N LYS A 748 -0.26 12.65 -24.38
CA LYS A 748 -0.66 11.51 -25.20
C LYS A 748 -0.42 10.18 -24.49
N LEU A 749 -1.49 9.42 -24.27
CA LEU A 749 -1.44 8.07 -23.72
C LEU A 749 -0.59 7.13 -24.59
N LEU A 750 0.35 6.42 -23.97
CA LEU A 750 1.10 5.32 -24.60
C LEU A 750 0.65 3.96 -24.06
N LYS A 751 0.47 3.84 -22.73
CA LYS A 751 -0.02 2.62 -22.08
C LYS A 751 -0.61 2.93 -20.70
N HIS A 752 -1.74 2.32 -20.36
CA HIS A 752 -2.31 2.33 -19.01
C HIS A 752 -2.53 0.89 -18.53
N ILE A 753 -2.24 0.63 -17.25
CA ILE A 753 -2.53 -0.63 -16.55
C ILE A 753 -2.96 -0.27 -15.11
N PRO A 754 -4.27 -0.12 -14.83
CA PRO A 754 -4.72 0.31 -13.51
C PRO A 754 -4.71 -0.83 -12.48
N LEU A 755 -5.04 -2.05 -12.92
CA LEU A 755 -5.12 -3.25 -12.08
C LEU A 755 -3.74 -3.81 -11.72
N GLY A 756 -3.66 -4.45 -10.54
CA GLY A 756 -2.46 -5.09 -10.00
C GLY A 756 -2.04 -4.53 -8.64
N ARG A 757 -1.73 -5.45 -7.70
CA ARG A 757 -1.38 -5.18 -6.29
C ARG A 757 0.13 -5.02 -6.08
N GLN A 758 0.94 -5.66 -6.92
CA GLN A 758 2.39 -5.49 -6.99
C GLN A 758 2.80 -5.07 -8.40
N LYS A 759 3.31 -3.85 -8.56
CA LYS A 759 3.83 -3.31 -9.83
C LYS A 759 5.24 -2.75 -9.66
N TRP A 760 6.11 -2.97 -10.63
CA TRP A 760 7.39 -2.24 -10.76
C TRP A 760 7.83 -2.17 -12.22
N ALA A 761 8.68 -1.19 -12.52
CA ALA A 761 9.37 -1.08 -13.79
C ALA A 761 10.83 -1.50 -13.63
N ASP A 762 11.31 -2.28 -14.58
CA ASP A 762 12.68 -2.72 -14.76
C ASP A 762 13.22 -2.01 -16.00
N ILE A 763 14.20 -1.14 -15.81
CA ILE A 763 14.70 -0.21 -16.82
C ILE A 763 16.18 -0.50 -17.06
N VAL A 764 16.49 -0.97 -18.27
CA VAL A 764 17.86 -1.10 -18.77
C VAL A 764 18.19 0.13 -19.60
N VAL A 765 19.31 0.78 -19.26
CA VAL A 765 19.96 1.80 -20.08
C VAL A 765 21.08 1.13 -20.87
N ASP A 766 21.06 1.25 -22.19
CA ASP A 766 22.03 0.64 -23.09
C ASP A 766 22.52 1.66 -24.13
N THR A 767 23.75 2.14 -23.96
CA THR A 767 24.40 3.11 -24.86
C THR A 767 25.53 2.49 -25.67
N ARG A 768 25.71 1.16 -25.61
CA ARG A 768 26.75 0.40 -26.35
C ARG A 768 26.70 0.69 -27.85
N ARG A 769 25.51 1.02 -28.38
CA ARG A 769 25.29 1.55 -29.74
C ARG A 769 25.19 3.08 -29.69
N VAL A 770 26.31 3.78 -29.92
CA VAL A 770 26.38 5.26 -29.88
C VAL A 770 25.33 5.96 -30.77
N MET A 771 25.01 5.38 -31.92
CA MET A 771 24.04 5.92 -32.90
C MET A 771 22.59 5.48 -32.66
N GLU A 772 22.36 4.52 -31.75
CA GLU A 772 21.05 3.97 -31.41
C GLU A 772 21.00 3.67 -29.90
N PRO A 773 21.23 4.66 -29.00
CA PRO A 773 21.15 4.45 -27.55
C PRO A 773 19.71 4.10 -27.15
N GLN A 774 19.52 3.25 -26.14
CA GLN A 774 18.24 2.63 -25.85
C GLN A 774 17.89 2.63 -24.36
N LEU A 775 16.60 2.82 -24.07
CA LEU A 775 15.98 2.36 -22.83
C LEU A 775 15.10 1.15 -23.15
N ARG A 776 15.35 0.02 -22.49
CA ARG A 776 14.48 -1.16 -22.57
C ARG A 776 13.76 -1.30 -21.23
N VAL A 777 12.43 -1.18 -21.27
CA VAL A 777 11.56 -1.15 -20.10
C VAL A 777 10.69 -2.40 -20.06
N LYS A 778 10.72 -3.12 -18.94
CA LYS A 778 9.87 -4.29 -18.65
C LYS A 778 9.01 -3.92 -17.44
N VAL A 779 7.68 -3.83 -17.60
CA VAL A 779 6.75 -3.55 -16.50
C VAL A 779 6.14 -4.86 -16.02
N TYR A 780 6.31 -5.11 -14.73
CA TYR A 780 5.76 -6.26 -14.06
C TYR A 780 4.49 -5.89 -13.31
N VAL A 781 3.51 -6.80 -13.31
CA VAL A 781 2.27 -6.73 -12.54
C VAL A 781 2.00 -8.11 -11.94
N ASP A 782 1.82 -8.17 -10.63
CA ASP A 782 1.56 -9.38 -9.83
C ASP A 782 2.51 -10.55 -10.19
N GLY A 783 3.78 -10.20 -10.43
CA GLY A 783 4.88 -11.11 -10.75
C GLY A 783 5.12 -11.39 -12.24
N GLN A 784 4.20 -11.01 -13.14
CA GLN A 784 4.25 -11.28 -14.59
C GLN A 784 4.63 -10.04 -15.41
N VAL A 785 5.30 -10.20 -16.55
CA VAL A 785 5.57 -9.06 -17.47
C VAL A 785 4.31 -8.72 -18.26
N THR A 786 3.72 -7.54 -18.01
CA THR A 786 2.47 -7.09 -18.66
C THR A 786 2.72 -6.07 -19.78
N TRP A 787 3.91 -5.45 -19.82
CA TRP A 787 4.34 -4.59 -20.92
C TRP A 787 5.86 -4.66 -21.09
N LYS A 788 6.31 -4.72 -22.35
CA LYS A 788 7.70 -4.46 -22.75
C LYS A 788 7.68 -3.28 -23.73
N VAL A 789 8.61 -2.33 -23.60
CA VAL A 789 8.84 -1.28 -24.61
C VAL A 789 10.33 -1.00 -24.77
N LYS A 790 10.73 -0.66 -26.00
CA LYS A 790 12.06 -0.18 -26.36
C LYS A 790 11.92 1.27 -26.80
N LEU A 791 12.47 2.20 -26.02
CA LEU A 791 12.58 3.61 -26.40
C LEU A 791 13.96 3.80 -27.06
N VAL A 792 13.98 4.11 -28.35
CA VAL A 792 15.22 4.49 -29.04
C VAL A 792 15.46 5.97 -28.78
N GLY A 793 16.62 6.27 -28.23
CA GLY A 793 17.10 7.62 -27.98
C GLY A 793 17.88 8.18 -29.17
N GLU A 794 17.91 9.49 -29.21
CA GLU A 794 18.73 10.30 -30.11
C GLU A 794 20.22 10.22 -29.75
N PRO A 795 21.15 10.18 -30.74
CA PRO A 795 22.57 10.31 -30.46
C PRO A 795 22.90 11.70 -29.90
N VAL A 796 23.73 11.73 -28.85
CA VAL A 796 24.20 12.95 -28.18
C VAL A 796 25.70 13.11 -28.45
N ALA A 797 26.11 14.27 -28.94
CA ALA A 797 27.53 14.61 -29.13
C ALA A 797 28.17 14.96 -27.78
N LEU A 798 28.48 13.94 -26.98
CA LEU A 798 29.01 14.06 -25.63
C LEU A 798 30.29 14.90 -25.59
N LYS A 799 30.24 16.05 -24.91
CA LYS A 799 31.41 16.90 -24.68
C LYS A 799 32.25 16.28 -23.57
N ALA A 800 33.44 15.77 -23.92
CA ALA A 800 34.42 15.26 -22.96
C ALA A 800 34.64 16.27 -21.82
N VAL A 801 34.53 15.79 -20.57
CA VAL A 801 34.55 16.65 -19.37
C VAL A 801 35.97 17.16 -19.12
N LYS A 802 36.28 18.35 -19.67
CA LYS A 802 37.62 18.98 -19.61
C LYS A 802 37.98 19.57 -18.24
N THR A 803 38.06 18.73 -17.21
CA THR A 803 38.69 19.10 -15.93
C THR A 803 40.19 18.80 -15.97
N VAL A 804 41.00 19.81 -16.33
CA VAL A 804 42.45 19.67 -16.56
C VAL A 804 43.20 19.07 -15.36
N GLY A 805 42.84 19.46 -14.12
CA GLY A 805 43.39 18.86 -12.90
C GLY A 805 43.02 17.39 -12.70
N GLY A 806 41.89 16.94 -13.25
CA GLY A 806 41.45 15.55 -13.18
C GLY A 806 42.26 14.60 -14.07
N ILE A 807 42.83 15.08 -15.17
CA ILE A 807 43.68 14.25 -16.06
C ILE A 807 45.03 13.98 -15.39
N ALA A 808 45.64 15.00 -14.77
CA ALA A 808 46.86 14.83 -13.98
C ALA A 808 46.64 13.89 -12.78
N LYS A 809 45.49 14.01 -12.10
CA LYS A 809 45.08 13.06 -11.07
C LYS A 809 45.01 11.65 -11.68
N SER A 810 44.21 11.44 -12.72
CA SER A 810 43.97 10.09 -13.25
C SER A 810 45.15 9.43 -13.96
N PHE A 811 46.16 10.20 -14.37
CA PHE A 811 47.45 9.65 -14.80
C PHE A 811 48.31 9.16 -13.61
N LEU A 812 48.35 9.91 -12.50
CA LEU A 812 49.02 9.47 -11.26
C LEU A 812 48.27 8.30 -10.60
N GLU A 813 46.95 8.28 -10.70
CA GLU A 813 46.09 7.18 -10.25
C GLU A 813 46.35 5.90 -11.06
N LEU A 814 46.52 6.00 -12.39
CA LEU A 814 46.92 4.87 -13.25
C LEU A 814 48.29 4.28 -12.87
N LEU A 815 49.19 5.12 -12.31
CA LEU A 815 50.48 4.73 -11.74
C LEU A 815 50.36 4.21 -10.28
N ASN A 816 49.13 3.95 -9.81
CA ASN A 816 48.79 3.52 -8.44
C ASN A 816 49.29 4.48 -7.34
N TRP A 817 49.43 5.77 -7.69
CA TRP A 817 50.04 6.79 -6.86
C TRP A 817 48.99 7.63 -6.15
N ARG A 818 48.49 7.15 -5.00
CA ARG A 818 47.66 7.97 -4.11
C ARG A 818 48.49 9.13 -3.53
N PRO A 819 48.04 10.39 -3.63
CA PRO A 819 48.58 11.46 -2.81
C PRO A 819 48.32 11.13 -1.33
N ARG A 820 49.39 10.78 -0.60
CA ARG A 820 49.29 10.64 0.86
C ARG A 820 48.97 12.02 1.43
N ARG A 821 47.83 12.17 2.11
CA ARG A 821 47.66 13.28 3.06
C ARG A 821 48.75 13.14 4.11
N TRP A 822 49.69 14.08 4.08
CA TRP A 822 50.51 14.41 5.23
C TRP A 822 49.78 15.55 5.94
N PHE A 823 49.53 15.33 7.23
CA PHE A 823 48.64 16.14 8.09
C PHE A 823 47.14 15.99 7.73
#